data_AF-A0A960HU19-F1
#
_entry.id   AF-A0A960HU19-F1
#
_cell.length_a   1.000
_cell.length_b   1.000
_cell.length_c   1.000
_cell.angle_alpha   90.00
_cell.angle_beta   90.00
_cell.angle_gamma   90.00
#
_symmetry.space_group_name_H-M   'P 1'
#
loop_
_entity.id
_entity.type
_entity.pdbx_description
1 polymer ?
#
loop_
_entity_poly.entity_id
_entity_poly.type
_entity_poly.pdbx_seq_one_letter_code
_entity_poly.pdbx_strand_id
1 'polypeptide(L)'
;MTLDARLRGRRWGAVVAGSVLALAAVAAATPTAAAPAVGGSTSGPPPAPTVDALAPQPANAAWARQILERYLATRDTDEADVEALGAALDASASPNAAIRAGLATPAPVEARIEEIYQQLLERGADPSGLAFWSTRIIDGRLSYEQLIVNLLISNEAFTKAGATPEGYTDWVYEHLLGRPADPSGRAYWIARLEAGTSRDRFVRSFLRSSERARTVVQAGFERYLWRPADAGGLAFWMGRYTAAAVGELDLAVSLLASSESRNAGCGYDTSYCLLPFPSNRCATRNADTPTGWQIAFKGEWAPETATGIVADPTEWNRNDGYSPGQALTTRVPGIDLAETGAAPVTDLAASLAPDAPIVLIDASTGERHPYFAELDAHAADGSASQLLYIRPAVNYEAGHTYAVALRDLRDDEGDPIPTDPRFAAELDRLDTEAPRTDYDVDLAFGLDALDDAGVDLADPSLHSAWTFTVASTQFTTGRLLHIRDEALAALGGDAPDFTIDEVIENPRSGVARRVTGTYASPLFLTGNGSAGQSFTVGPDGLPARNGSFTAAFDCELPALEEGEQARLVIYGHGLLGSHTQVRSGSQAEMVGGHQMAYCATDWIGMSEDDIGNAVTILQDVSTFNTLADRSQQGILNFVVLGRLMQAADGLAGDPAFQDGEGASLLDTSALFFDGNSQGGIMGGAFVAVDPSIEAGVLGVPGMNYSTLLERSVDFDPFFDIMEITYPDPGDRVIGLGLIQMLWDRAEANGYAAHLNAEHNLPGTPDKRVLLHVALGDHQVAPITAEIEARTLGAAVHRPTYGAGRTLDVDPGWDLAALTYPSAGSGLIVWDSGAAVPPTGNVPPRDGQDPHSDPRDHADAQQQKS
;
A
#
# COMPACT_ATOMS: atom_id res chain seq x y z
N MET A 1 -0.96 1.94 -44.76
CA MET A 1 -1.65 2.42 -43.54
C MET A 1 -0.65 3.07 -42.56
N THR A 2 0.25 3.94 -43.05
CA THR A 2 1.47 4.37 -42.33
C THR A 2 1.53 5.87 -42.00
N LEU A 3 0.40 6.58 -42.09
CA LEU A 3 0.33 8.01 -41.74
C LEU A 3 -0.31 8.29 -40.37
N ASP A 4 -1.15 7.38 -39.86
CA ASP A 4 -1.97 7.63 -38.67
C ASP A 4 -1.18 7.47 -37.36
N ALA A 5 -0.28 6.48 -37.29
CA ALA A 5 0.63 6.29 -36.15
C ALA A 5 1.62 7.47 -35.96
N ARG A 6 2.04 8.13 -37.05
CA ARG A 6 2.92 9.31 -36.98
C ARG A 6 2.19 10.61 -36.61
N LEU A 7 0.87 10.65 -36.78
CA LEU A 7 0.04 11.79 -36.37
C LEU A 7 -0.32 11.73 -34.88
N ARG A 8 -0.48 10.53 -34.31
CA ARG A 8 -0.62 10.33 -32.86
C ARG A 8 0.65 10.76 -32.11
N GLY A 9 1.84 10.28 -32.51
CA GLY A 9 3.11 10.66 -31.85
C GLY A 9 3.46 12.17 -31.92
N ARG A 10 2.93 12.92 -32.89
CA ARG A 10 3.17 14.38 -33.01
C ARG A 10 2.25 15.24 -32.15
N ARG A 11 1.09 14.74 -31.72
CA ARG A 11 0.23 15.42 -30.76
C ARG A 11 0.79 15.33 -29.34
N TRP A 12 1.42 14.20 -29.00
CA TRP A 12 2.06 13.96 -27.70
C TRP A 12 3.25 14.88 -27.43
N GLY A 13 4.14 15.09 -28.41
CA GLY A 13 5.29 16.00 -28.26
C GLY A 13 4.93 17.48 -28.02
N ALA A 14 3.69 17.89 -28.30
CA ALA A 14 3.23 19.27 -28.09
C ALA A 14 2.56 19.48 -26.72
N VAL A 15 1.98 18.43 -26.12
CA VAL A 15 1.35 18.48 -24.78
C VAL A 15 2.44 18.49 -23.69
N VAL A 16 3.49 17.69 -23.85
CA VAL A 16 4.62 17.60 -22.90
C VAL A 16 5.41 18.92 -22.78
N ALA A 17 5.51 19.70 -23.86
CA ALA A 17 6.23 20.98 -23.85
C ALA A 17 5.43 22.14 -23.21
N GLY A 18 4.12 22.01 -23.04
CA GLY A 18 3.23 23.08 -22.55
C GLY A 18 3.08 23.13 -21.02
N SER A 19 3.20 21.99 -20.34
CA SER A 19 2.85 21.86 -18.91
C SER A 19 3.96 22.29 -17.94
N VAL A 20 5.19 22.50 -18.40
CA VAL A 20 6.37 22.83 -17.56
C VAL A 20 6.37 24.28 -17.04
N LEU A 21 5.42 25.13 -17.44
CA LEU A 21 5.51 26.59 -17.21
C LEU A 21 4.37 27.27 -16.45
N ALA A 22 3.42 26.55 -15.87
CA ALA A 22 2.36 27.20 -15.10
C ALA A 22 1.84 26.33 -13.94
N LEU A 23 2.28 26.63 -12.71
CA LEU A 23 1.44 26.87 -11.53
C LEU A 23 2.29 26.89 -10.26
N ALA A 24 2.51 28.11 -9.75
CA ALA A 24 2.90 28.36 -8.37
C ALA A 24 1.79 29.21 -7.71
N ALA A 25 1.44 28.84 -6.47
CA ALA A 25 0.57 29.49 -5.49
C ALA A 25 -0.94 29.16 -5.54
N VAL A 26 -1.49 28.53 -4.48
CA VAL A 26 -2.01 29.12 -3.22
C VAL A 26 -2.62 28.01 -2.36
N ALA A 27 -2.42 28.07 -1.03
CA ALA A 27 -2.98 27.17 -0.02
C ALA A 27 -3.89 27.88 1.01
N ALA A 28 -4.72 27.06 1.66
CA ALA A 28 -5.27 27.14 3.04
C ALA A 28 -6.60 27.85 3.34
N ALA A 29 -7.55 27.11 3.96
CA ALA A 29 -8.26 27.44 5.21
C ALA A 29 -9.19 26.31 5.73
N THR A 30 -9.05 25.94 7.01
CA THR A 30 -9.92 25.08 7.89
C THR A 30 -10.82 25.98 8.80
N PRO A 31 -11.92 25.55 9.51
CA PRO A 31 -11.87 24.64 10.70
C PRO A 31 -13.16 23.86 11.19
N THR A 32 -12.93 22.75 11.92
CA THR A 32 -13.51 22.12 13.15
C THR A 32 -14.95 22.33 13.69
N ALA A 33 -15.62 21.25 14.19
CA ALA A 33 -15.94 20.96 15.62
C ALA A 33 -16.98 19.80 15.86
N ALA A 34 -16.86 19.11 17.01
CA ALA A 34 -17.36 17.75 17.37
C ALA A 34 -18.52 17.66 18.41
N ALA A 35 -19.04 16.43 18.69
CA ALA A 35 -19.45 15.81 20.00
C ALA A 35 -20.47 14.61 19.83
N PRO A 36 -20.84 13.78 20.86
CA PRO A 36 -20.27 12.45 21.19
C PRO A 36 -21.32 11.29 21.36
N ALA A 37 -20.83 10.13 21.87
CA ALA A 37 -21.29 8.73 21.69
C ALA A 37 -22.16 8.05 22.80
N VAL A 38 -22.33 6.71 22.65
CA VAL A 38 -22.54 5.57 23.60
C VAL A 38 -23.82 4.75 23.27
N GLY A 39 -23.91 3.41 23.18
CA GLY A 39 -23.01 2.24 23.33
C GLY A 39 -23.84 0.92 23.43
N GLY A 40 -23.25 -0.27 23.17
CA GLY A 40 -23.80 -1.59 23.60
C GLY A 40 -23.64 -2.77 22.61
N SER A 41 -22.88 -3.81 22.99
CA SER A 41 -22.49 -5.00 22.20
C SER A 41 -23.44 -6.21 22.29
N THR A 42 -23.57 -6.99 21.19
CA THR A 42 -23.72 -8.47 21.22
C THR A 42 -23.31 -9.11 19.88
N SER A 43 -22.64 -10.26 19.95
CA SER A 43 -22.02 -11.05 18.88
C SER A 43 -22.95 -11.49 17.75
N GLY A 44 -22.64 -11.06 16.53
CA GLY A 44 -23.18 -11.51 15.24
C GLY A 44 -22.03 -11.95 14.31
N PRO A 45 -22.21 -11.97 12.96
CA PRO A 45 -21.09 -12.19 12.02
C PRO A 45 -19.94 -11.22 12.32
N PRO A 46 -18.69 -11.49 11.89
CA PRO A 46 -17.54 -10.63 12.21
C PRO A 46 -17.95 -9.17 12.01
N PRO A 47 -17.73 -8.30 13.00
CA PRO A 47 -18.28 -6.97 12.97
C PRO A 47 -17.83 -6.28 11.69
N ALA A 48 -18.77 -5.59 11.03
CA ALA A 48 -18.38 -4.51 10.13
C ALA A 48 -17.35 -3.64 10.88
N PRO A 49 -16.32 -3.13 10.21
CA PRO A 49 -15.26 -2.38 10.88
C PRO A 49 -15.89 -1.33 11.78
N THR A 50 -15.27 -1.06 12.93
CA THR A 50 -15.42 0.28 13.45
C THR A 50 -14.91 1.22 12.36
N VAL A 51 -15.82 2.05 11.87
CA VAL A 51 -15.69 3.38 11.23
C VAL A 51 -14.27 4.01 11.27
N ASP A 52 -13.45 3.76 12.29
CA ASP A 52 -12.12 4.34 12.49
C ASP A 52 -10.96 3.65 11.72
N ALA A 53 -11.06 2.37 11.34
CA ALA A 53 -9.93 1.63 10.75
C ALA A 53 -9.53 2.07 9.32
N LEU A 54 -10.40 2.82 8.63
CA LEU A 54 -10.19 3.29 7.25
C LEU A 54 -9.84 4.79 7.15
N ALA A 55 -9.71 5.47 8.29
CA ALA A 55 -9.42 6.89 8.34
C ALA A 55 -8.00 7.20 7.82
N PRO A 56 -7.80 8.35 7.14
CA PRO A 56 -6.47 8.83 6.77
C PRO A 56 -5.58 9.00 8.01
N GLN A 57 -4.33 8.58 7.91
CA GLN A 57 -3.34 8.75 8.97
C GLN A 57 -2.32 9.83 8.58
N PRO A 58 -1.93 10.75 9.48
CA PRO A 58 -0.87 11.72 9.21
C PRO A 58 0.41 11.06 8.67
N ALA A 59 1.14 11.76 7.80
CA ALA A 59 2.38 11.26 7.19
C ALA A 59 3.42 10.88 8.25
N ASN A 60 3.45 11.63 9.37
CA ASN A 60 4.32 11.39 10.51
C ASN A 60 3.66 10.61 11.65
N ALA A 61 2.50 9.97 11.46
CA ALA A 61 1.82 9.20 12.51
C ALA A 61 2.71 8.07 13.08
N ALA A 62 3.41 7.33 12.22
CA ALA A 62 4.34 6.27 12.64
C ALA A 62 5.50 6.83 13.49
N TRP A 63 6.02 8.01 13.12
CA TRP A 63 7.06 8.67 13.90
C TRP A 63 6.52 9.24 15.23
N ALA A 64 5.31 9.81 15.22
CA ALA A 64 4.61 10.28 16.40
C ALA A 64 4.37 9.15 17.41
N ARG A 65 3.91 7.98 16.95
CA ARG A 65 3.76 6.78 17.78
C ARG A 65 5.08 6.40 18.43
N GLN A 66 6.15 6.26 17.63
CA GLN A 66 7.49 5.96 18.15
C GLN A 66 7.99 7.00 19.18
N ILE A 67 7.70 8.28 18.97
CA ILE A 67 8.03 9.34 19.92
C ILE A 67 7.32 9.12 21.25
N LEU A 68 6.01 8.89 21.21
CA LEU A 68 5.17 8.69 22.39
C LEU A 68 5.56 7.42 23.13
N GLU A 69 5.77 6.30 22.43
CA GLU A 69 6.18 5.04 23.01
C GLU A 69 7.51 5.16 23.77
N ARG A 70 8.50 5.82 23.16
CA ARG A 70 9.82 6.05 23.77
C ARG A 70 9.74 7.01 24.96
N TYR A 71 8.90 8.04 24.85
CA TYR A 71 8.73 9.00 25.91
C TYR A 71 7.99 8.43 27.11
N LEU A 72 6.90 7.71 26.89
CA LEU A 72 6.04 7.11 27.91
C LEU A 72 6.58 5.77 28.42
N ALA A 73 7.52 5.14 27.70
CA ALA A 73 8.01 3.79 27.97
C ALA A 73 6.87 2.73 28.01
N THR A 74 5.91 2.87 27.09
CA THR A 74 4.78 1.96 26.88
C THR A 74 4.54 1.77 25.39
N ARG A 75 3.86 0.67 25.00
CA ARG A 75 3.33 0.47 23.64
C ARG A 75 1.85 0.79 23.51
N ASP A 76 1.18 0.96 24.63
CA ASP A 76 -0.22 1.32 24.68
C ASP A 76 -0.35 2.84 24.60
N THR A 77 -0.20 3.38 23.39
CA THR A 77 -0.36 4.82 23.11
C THR A 77 -1.75 5.09 22.57
N ASP A 78 -2.40 6.13 23.09
CA ASP A 78 -3.69 6.58 22.58
C ASP A 78 -3.55 7.06 21.13
N GLU A 79 -4.30 6.44 20.21
CA GLU A 79 -4.25 6.77 18.78
C GLU A 79 -4.67 8.22 18.49
N ALA A 80 -5.50 8.84 19.34
CA ALA A 80 -5.83 10.27 19.20
C ALA A 80 -4.61 11.16 19.52
N ASP A 81 -3.75 10.76 20.46
CA ASP A 81 -2.49 11.47 20.73
C ASP A 81 -1.48 11.27 19.60
N VAL A 82 -1.44 10.07 19.00
CA VAL A 82 -0.63 9.76 17.81
C VAL A 82 -1.06 10.64 16.64
N GLU A 83 -2.36 10.67 16.33
CA GLU A 83 -2.92 11.48 15.25
C GLU A 83 -2.64 12.97 15.48
N ALA A 84 -2.87 13.48 16.69
CA ALA A 84 -2.65 14.88 17.02
C ALA A 84 -1.17 15.29 16.90
N LEU A 85 -0.25 14.47 17.40
CA LEU A 85 1.19 14.74 17.26
C LEU A 85 1.66 14.57 15.81
N GLY A 86 1.17 13.55 15.09
CA GLY A 86 1.46 13.32 13.67
C GLY A 86 1.06 14.53 12.83
N ALA A 87 -0.18 15.00 12.97
CA ALA A 87 -0.67 16.19 12.27
C ALA A 87 0.14 17.46 12.64
N ALA A 88 0.57 17.59 13.89
CA ALA A 88 1.43 18.68 14.32
C ALA A 88 2.84 18.61 13.69
N LEU A 89 3.37 17.41 13.47
CA LEU A 89 4.65 17.18 12.80
C LEU A 89 4.55 17.51 11.31
N ASP A 90 3.47 17.09 10.65
CA ASP A 90 3.20 17.39 9.24
C ASP A 90 3.09 18.90 8.99
N ALA A 91 2.44 19.63 9.90
CA ALA A 91 2.24 21.07 9.76
C ALA A 91 3.46 21.93 10.18
N SER A 92 4.45 21.37 10.87
CA SER A 92 5.50 22.15 11.54
C SER A 92 6.82 22.22 10.77
N ALA A 93 7.30 23.44 10.54
CA ALA A 93 8.68 23.67 10.07
C ALA A 93 9.75 23.37 11.15
N SER A 94 9.36 23.12 12.41
CA SER A 94 10.25 22.78 13.52
C SER A 94 9.73 21.54 14.26
N PRO A 95 10.28 20.35 13.97
CA PRO A 95 9.90 19.13 14.65
C PRO A 95 10.11 19.21 16.16
N ASN A 96 11.18 19.89 16.60
CA ASN A 96 11.41 20.18 18.02
C ASN A 96 10.24 20.93 18.68
N ALA A 97 9.59 21.84 17.96
CA ALA A 97 8.46 22.60 18.49
C ALA A 97 7.19 21.73 18.56
N ALA A 98 6.93 20.94 17.52
CA ALA A 98 5.80 20.01 17.48
C ALA A 98 5.90 18.94 18.58
N ILE A 99 7.04 18.27 18.70
CA ILE A 99 7.29 17.28 19.75
C ILE A 99 7.15 17.92 21.12
N ARG A 100 7.74 19.09 21.36
CA ARG A 100 7.60 19.77 22.65
C ARG A 100 6.14 20.08 23.00
N ALA A 101 5.35 20.51 22.03
CA ALA A 101 3.93 20.78 22.23
C ALA A 101 3.14 19.50 22.53
N GLY A 102 3.38 18.43 21.77
CA GLY A 102 2.76 17.12 22.00
C GLY A 102 3.15 16.50 23.36
N LEU A 103 4.40 16.66 23.79
CA LEU A 103 4.85 16.23 25.11
C LEU A 103 4.39 17.14 26.26
N ALA A 104 3.75 18.26 25.95
CA ALA A 104 3.15 19.18 26.93
C ALA A 104 1.63 18.98 27.07
N THR A 105 1.10 17.84 26.64
CA THR A 105 -0.30 17.43 26.90
C THR A 105 -0.41 16.70 28.25
N PRO A 106 -1.63 16.52 28.81
CA PRO A 106 -1.82 15.90 30.13
C PRO A 106 -1.15 14.53 30.28
N ALA A 107 -1.36 13.59 29.36
CA ALA A 107 -0.88 12.21 29.52
C ALA A 107 0.66 12.09 29.60
N PRO A 108 1.47 12.67 28.68
CA PRO A 108 2.93 12.67 28.79
C PRO A 108 3.45 13.40 30.02
N VAL A 109 2.81 14.52 30.41
CA VAL A 109 3.24 15.29 31.58
C VAL A 109 2.96 14.52 32.86
N GLU A 110 1.78 13.93 32.99
CA GLU A 110 1.37 13.14 34.15
C GLU A 110 2.25 11.90 34.31
N ALA A 111 2.46 11.13 33.24
CA ALA A 111 3.34 9.97 33.24
C ALA A 111 4.77 10.34 33.70
N ARG A 112 5.32 11.45 33.21
CA ARG A 112 6.66 11.91 33.63
C ARG A 112 6.69 12.38 35.09
N ILE A 113 5.64 13.01 35.59
CA ILE A 113 5.54 13.40 37.00
C ILE A 113 5.47 12.15 37.89
N GLU A 114 4.65 11.17 37.53
CA GLU A 114 4.54 9.91 38.26
C GLU A 114 5.88 9.17 38.29
N GLU A 115 6.60 9.11 37.17
CA GLU A 115 7.94 8.53 37.11
C GLU A 115 8.91 9.24 38.08
N ILE A 116 8.91 10.57 38.11
CA ILE A 116 9.76 11.36 39.02
C ILE A 116 9.36 11.13 40.49
N TYR A 117 8.06 11.02 40.78
CA TYR A 117 7.55 10.73 42.12
C TYR A 117 7.96 9.34 42.59
N GLN A 118 7.79 8.33 41.73
CA GLN A 118 8.18 6.97 42.01
C GLN A 118 9.69 6.86 42.20
N GLN A 119 10.48 7.55 41.37
CA GLN A 119 11.95 7.57 41.50
C GLN A 119 12.42 8.28 42.76
N LEU A 120 11.84 9.41 43.15
CA LEU A 120 12.42 10.24 44.23
C LEU A 120 11.76 10.06 45.60
N LEU A 121 10.52 9.57 45.64
CA LEU A 121 9.72 9.39 46.84
C LEU A 121 9.16 7.96 46.97
N GLU A 122 9.45 7.05 46.03
CA GLU A 122 9.00 5.64 46.07
C GLU A 122 7.48 5.50 46.22
N ARG A 123 6.71 6.42 45.63
CA ARG A 123 5.25 6.37 45.54
C ARG A 123 4.77 7.21 44.37
N GLY A 124 3.54 6.99 43.92
CA GLY A 124 2.85 7.90 43.00
C GLY A 124 2.49 9.24 43.63
N ALA A 125 2.29 10.25 42.78
CA ALA A 125 1.71 11.54 43.19
C ALA A 125 0.26 11.34 43.66
N ASP A 126 -0.17 12.10 44.67
CA ASP A 126 -1.60 12.14 44.98
C ASP A 126 -2.34 12.97 43.90
N PRO A 127 -3.65 12.76 43.67
CA PRO A 127 -4.37 13.43 42.58
C PRO A 127 -4.28 14.96 42.61
N SER A 128 -4.22 15.55 43.81
CA SER A 128 -4.12 17.02 43.94
C SER A 128 -2.71 17.53 43.64
N GLY A 129 -1.69 16.77 44.05
CA GLY A 129 -0.29 17.01 43.72
C GLY A 129 -0.04 16.86 42.22
N LEU A 130 -0.51 15.77 41.62
CA LEU A 130 -0.39 15.51 40.18
C LEU A 130 -0.99 16.68 39.38
N ALA A 131 -2.25 17.04 39.62
CA ALA A 131 -2.89 18.17 38.97
C ALA A 131 -2.14 19.50 39.19
N PHE A 132 -1.66 19.75 40.42
CA PHE A 132 -0.90 20.96 40.76
C PHE A 132 0.40 21.08 39.95
N TRP A 133 1.13 19.98 39.78
CA TRP A 133 2.39 19.95 39.02
C TRP A 133 2.12 19.99 37.52
N SER A 134 1.19 19.18 37.02
CA SER A 134 0.84 19.09 35.60
C SER A 134 0.46 20.45 35.04
N THR A 135 -0.46 21.19 35.67
CA THR A 135 -0.85 22.52 35.19
C THR A 135 0.33 23.49 35.08
N ARG A 136 1.30 23.43 36.01
CA ARG A 136 2.46 24.35 36.00
C ARG A 136 3.50 23.96 34.97
N ILE A 137 3.67 22.67 34.71
CA ILE A 137 4.59 22.17 33.69
C ILE A 137 4.02 22.48 32.29
N ILE A 138 2.73 22.19 32.07
CA ILE A 138 2.01 22.48 30.82
C ILE A 138 2.05 23.99 30.52
N ASP A 139 1.80 24.84 31.51
CA ASP A 139 1.84 26.32 31.35
C ASP A 139 3.28 26.88 31.25
N GLY A 140 4.32 26.04 31.30
CA GLY A 140 5.73 26.47 31.26
C GLY A 140 6.19 27.26 32.50
N ARG A 141 5.42 27.22 33.61
CA ARG A 141 5.73 27.92 34.86
C ARG A 141 6.70 27.14 35.76
N LEU A 142 6.91 25.85 35.50
CA LEU A 142 7.78 24.95 36.26
C LEU A 142 8.50 23.98 35.32
N SER A 143 9.80 23.78 35.50
CA SER A 143 10.54 22.72 34.79
C SER A 143 10.56 21.42 35.61
N TYR A 144 10.84 20.30 34.94
CA TYR A 144 11.06 19.02 35.62
C TYR A 144 12.22 19.08 36.63
N GLU A 145 13.29 19.84 36.37
CA GLU A 145 14.35 20.01 37.37
C GLU A 145 13.86 20.76 38.60
N GLN A 146 12.97 21.76 38.43
CA GLN A 146 12.40 22.46 39.57
C GLN A 146 11.42 21.56 40.35
N LEU A 147 10.70 20.66 39.68
CA LEU A 147 9.93 19.60 40.34
C LEU A 147 10.87 18.70 41.17
N ILE A 148 11.93 18.17 40.56
CA ILE A 148 12.94 17.32 41.23
C ILE A 148 13.51 18.03 42.48
N VAL A 149 13.88 19.32 42.37
CA VAL A 149 14.30 20.12 43.52
C VAL A 149 13.22 20.16 44.59
N ASN A 150 11.98 20.52 44.22
CA ASN A 150 10.89 20.69 45.17
C ASN A 150 10.58 19.39 45.94
N LEU A 151 10.64 18.23 45.26
CA LEU A 151 10.43 16.94 45.90
C LEU A 151 11.60 16.57 46.82
N LEU A 152 12.86 16.75 46.39
CA LEU A 152 14.03 16.39 47.19
C LEU A 152 14.26 17.30 48.40
N ILE A 153 13.88 18.58 48.34
CA ILE A 153 14.00 19.48 49.50
C ILE A 153 12.85 19.31 50.50
N SER A 154 11.81 18.56 50.14
CA SER A 154 10.62 18.36 50.97
C SER A 154 10.96 17.68 52.30
N ASN A 155 10.09 17.89 53.29
CA ASN A 155 10.20 17.16 54.56
C ASN A 155 9.93 15.66 54.40
N GLU A 156 9.17 15.28 53.37
CA GLU A 156 8.90 13.89 53.05
C GLU A 156 10.19 13.17 52.64
N ALA A 157 10.91 13.71 51.64
CA ALA A 157 12.21 13.17 51.21
C ALA A 157 13.19 13.08 52.38
N PHE A 158 13.27 14.13 53.21
CA PHE A 158 14.13 14.12 54.40
C PHE A 158 13.73 13.03 55.40
N THR A 159 12.43 12.80 55.60
CA THR A 159 11.92 11.77 56.53
C THR A 159 12.19 10.36 56.00
N LYS A 160 11.95 10.13 54.70
CA LYS A 160 12.27 8.86 54.02
C LYS A 160 13.76 8.54 54.09
N ALA A 161 14.59 9.56 53.97
CA ALA A 161 16.03 9.47 54.13
C ALA A 161 16.50 9.34 55.61
N GLY A 162 15.62 8.97 56.54
CA GLY A 162 15.96 8.73 57.94
C GLY A 162 16.09 9.98 58.81
N ALA A 163 15.66 11.15 58.32
CA ALA A 163 15.62 12.43 59.04
C ALA A 163 16.98 12.86 59.65
N THR A 164 18.08 12.48 59.01
CA THR A 164 19.46 12.81 59.41
C THR A 164 20.24 13.39 58.24
N PRO A 165 21.24 14.26 58.46
CA PRO A 165 22.16 14.71 57.40
C PRO A 165 22.84 13.55 56.67
N GLU A 166 23.18 12.48 57.39
CA GLU A 166 23.78 11.25 56.88
C GLU A 166 22.86 10.56 55.88
N GLY A 167 21.68 10.14 56.33
CA GLY A 167 20.75 9.41 55.47
C GLY A 167 20.25 10.27 54.33
N TYR A 168 20.06 11.59 54.53
CA TYR A 168 19.71 12.52 53.47
C TYR A 168 20.81 12.70 52.43
N THR A 169 22.07 12.70 52.84
CA THR A 169 23.20 12.71 51.90
C THR A 169 23.19 11.44 51.05
N ASP A 170 23.08 10.27 51.69
CA ASP A 170 23.06 8.98 50.99
C ASP A 170 21.87 8.90 50.01
N TRP A 171 20.69 9.33 50.44
CA TRP A 171 19.48 9.39 49.60
C TRP A 171 19.67 10.24 48.34
N VAL A 172 20.25 11.44 48.47
CA VAL A 172 20.46 12.33 47.31
C VAL A 172 21.51 11.76 46.35
N TYR A 173 22.57 11.11 46.84
CA TYR A 173 23.55 10.42 46.00
C TYR A 173 22.91 9.27 45.21
N GLU A 174 22.14 8.43 45.89
CA GLU A 174 21.48 7.28 45.27
C GLU A 174 20.46 7.71 44.21
N HIS A 175 19.57 8.64 44.53
CA HIS A 175 18.46 9.02 43.65
C HIS A 175 18.83 10.04 42.56
N LEU A 176 19.87 10.87 42.73
CA LEU A 176 20.32 11.77 41.67
C LEU A 176 21.50 11.24 40.85
N LEU A 177 22.39 10.44 41.44
CA LEU A 177 23.61 9.97 40.76
C LEU A 177 23.60 8.47 40.47
N GLY A 178 22.67 7.70 41.05
CA GLY A 178 22.57 6.26 40.83
C GLY A 178 23.66 5.45 41.52
N ARG A 179 24.32 6.03 42.55
CA ARG A 179 25.38 5.34 43.30
C ARG A 179 25.48 5.80 44.75
N PRO A 180 26.11 5.02 45.64
CA PRO A 180 26.45 5.46 46.98
C PRO A 180 27.44 6.64 47.00
N ALA A 181 27.34 7.47 48.03
CA ALA A 181 28.31 8.52 48.31
C ALA A 181 29.69 7.93 48.62
N ASP A 182 30.75 8.49 48.02
CA ASP A 182 32.11 8.08 48.41
C ASP A 182 32.42 8.63 49.83
N PRO A 183 33.32 7.99 50.59
CA PRO A 183 33.56 8.38 51.99
C PRO A 183 33.93 9.86 52.17
N SER A 184 34.65 10.45 51.21
CA SER A 184 35.10 11.84 51.30
C SER A 184 34.00 12.84 50.94
N GLY A 185 33.26 12.59 49.85
CA GLY A 185 32.11 13.39 49.44
C GLY A 185 30.99 13.32 50.48
N ARG A 186 30.74 12.14 51.05
CA ARG A 186 29.76 11.94 52.12
C ARG A 186 30.10 12.79 53.35
N ALA A 187 31.31 12.68 53.89
CA ALA A 187 31.75 13.44 55.06
C ALA A 187 31.71 14.96 54.83
N TYR A 188 32.11 15.40 53.63
CA TYR A 188 32.09 16.81 53.24
C TYR A 188 30.69 17.42 53.26
N TRP A 189 29.71 16.71 52.71
CA TRP A 189 28.33 17.21 52.64
C TRP A 189 27.61 17.14 53.97
N ILE A 190 27.82 16.08 54.76
CA ILE A 190 27.30 15.98 56.14
C ILE A 190 27.74 17.19 56.95
N ALA A 191 29.05 17.47 56.99
CA ALA A 191 29.59 18.60 57.76
C ALA A 191 28.98 19.95 57.33
N ARG A 192 28.63 20.10 56.05
CA ARG A 192 27.99 21.31 55.52
C ARG A 192 26.52 21.43 55.84
N LEU A 193 25.79 20.33 55.80
CA LEU A 193 24.39 20.28 56.20
C LEU A 193 24.26 20.57 57.70
N GLU A 194 25.15 20.00 58.53
CA GLU A 194 25.27 20.31 59.95
C GLU A 194 25.65 21.77 60.21
N ALA A 195 26.52 22.34 59.37
CA ALA A 195 26.88 23.76 59.42
C ALA A 195 25.80 24.71 58.85
N GLY A 196 24.61 24.22 58.51
CA GLY A 196 23.46 25.03 58.12
C GLY A 196 23.32 25.29 56.61
N THR A 197 23.98 24.52 55.76
CA THR A 197 23.69 24.53 54.31
C THR A 197 22.24 24.09 54.08
N SER A 198 21.47 24.87 53.33
CA SER A 198 20.08 24.50 53.02
C SER A 198 20.03 23.27 52.10
N ARG A 199 18.97 22.46 52.25
CA ARG A 199 18.68 21.34 51.34
C ARG A 199 18.62 21.79 49.88
N ASP A 200 18.06 22.97 49.62
CA ASP A 200 18.03 23.57 48.27
C ASP A 200 19.44 23.79 47.70
N ARG A 201 20.34 24.44 48.44
CA ARG A 201 21.72 24.66 47.98
C ARG A 201 22.46 23.33 47.79
N PHE A 202 22.21 22.36 48.68
CA PHE A 202 22.77 21.03 48.60
C PHE A 202 22.32 20.32 47.32
N VAL A 203 21.01 20.10 47.11
CA VAL A 203 20.44 19.42 45.93
C VAL A 203 20.88 20.10 44.62
N ARG A 204 20.83 21.44 44.55
CA ARG A 204 21.24 22.18 43.35
C ARG A 204 22.72 22.00 42.98
N SER A 205 23.58 21.65 43.94
CA SER A 205 25.00 21.37 43.65
C SER A 205 25.21 20.06 42.87
N PHE A 206 24.26 19.12 42.95
CA PHE A 206 24.29 17.85 42.23
C PHE A 206 23.65 17.97 40.85
N LEU A 207 22.54 18.72 40.74
CA LEU A 207 21.70 18.76 39.54
C LEU A 207 22.42 19.21 38.26
N ARG A 208 23.48 20.02 38.36
CA ARG A 208 24.28 20.46 37.21
C ARG A 208 25.73 19.99 37.29
N SER A 209 26.00 18.98 38.10
CA SER A 209 27.32 18.35 38.17
C SER A 209 27.60 17.57 36.88
N SER A 210 28.89 17.41 36.55
CA SER A 210 29.31 16.57 35.41
C SER A 210 28.85 15.12 35.56
N GLU A 211 28.71 14.64 36.80
CA GLU A 211 28.25 13.28 37.08
C GLU A 211 26.76 13.12 36.78
N ARG A 212 25.89 14.02 37.29
CA ARG A 212 24.47 14.03 36.92
C ARG A 212 24.29 14.18 35.42
N ALA A 213 25.06 15.07 34.79
CA ALA A 213 25.01 15.26 33.34
C ALA A 213 25.32 13.97 32.58
N ARG A 214 26.33 13.20 33.02
CA ARG A 214 26.66 11.91 32.43
C ARG A 214 25.49 10.92 32.55
N THR A 215 24.91 10.79 33.74
CA THR A 215 23.78 9.87 33.99
C THR A 215 22.55 10.25 33.15
N VAL A 216 22.19 11.53 33.12
CA VAL A 216 21.04 12.02 32.34
C VAL A 216 21.25 11.84 30.84
N VAL A 217 22.43 12.17 30.33
CA VAL A 217 22.73 12.03 28.90
C VAL A 217 22.75 10.57 28.50
N GLN A 218 23.41 9.71 29.26
CA GLN A 218 23.44 8.27 29.00
C GLN A 218 22.04 7.68 28.97
N ALA A 219 21.24 7.93 30.02
CA ALA A 219 19.85 7.45 30.09
C ALA A 219 18.98 8.01 28.96
N GLY A 220 19.22 9.24 28.51
CA GLY A 220 18.51 9.85 27.39
C GLY A 220 18.79 9.14 26.06
N PHE A 221 20.05 8.81 25.76
CA PHE A 221 20.38 8.04 24.56
C PHE A 221 19.81 6.62 24.63
N GLU A 222 19.92 5.96 25.78
CA GLU A 222 19.40 4.61 25.97
C GLU A 222 17.87 4.57 25.85
N ARG A 223 17.16 5.57 26.38
CA ARG A 223 15.69 5.61 26.32
C ARG A 223 15.16 6.04 24.94
N TYR A 224 15.70 7.11 24.38
CA TYR A 224 15.10 7.77 23.21
C TYR A 224 15.72 7.34 21.88
N LEU A 225 16.91 6.74 21.90
CA LEU A 225 17.61 6.23 20.71
C LEU A 225 17.99 4.74 20.82
N TRP A 226 17.68 4.08 21.94
CA TRP A 226 17.97 2.65 22.19
C TRP A 226 19.43 2.22 21.99
N ARG A 227 20.35 3.15 22.23
CA ARG A 227 21.79 2.87 22.23
C ARG A 227 22.50 3.69 23.30
N PRO A 228 23.70 3.28 23.74
CA PRO A 228 24.54 4.15 24.54
C PRO A 228 25.00 5.40 23.76
N ALA A 229 25.21 6.49 24.49
CA ALA A 229 25.84 7.68 23.94
C ALA A 229 27.29 7.37 23.54
N ASP A 230 27.66 7.64 22.29
CA ASP A 230 29.06 7.60 21.89
C ASP A 230 29.85 8.75 22.55
N ALA A 231 31.19 8.67 22.49
CA ALA A 231 32.06 9.63 23.17
C ALA A 231 31.81 11.10 22.72
N GLY A 232 31.46 11.32 21.45
CA GLY A 232 31.18 12.64 20.90
C GLY A 232 29.83 13.17 21.37
N GLY A 233 28.77 12.37 21.23
CA GLY A 233 27.42 12.69 21.71
C GLY A 233 27.39 12.96 23.21
N LEU A 234 28.03 12.10 24.00
CA LEU A 234 28.12 12.26 25.46
C LEU A 234 28.79 13.58 25.84
N ALA A 235 29.95 13.90 25.24
CA ALA A 235 30.67 15.14 25.51
C ALA A 235 29.86 16.39 25.11
N PHE A 236 29.22 16.35 23.95
CA PHE A 236 28.39 17.45 23.43
C PHE A 236 27.23 17.77 24.38
N TRP A 237 26.43 16.78 24.74
CA TRP A 237 25.23 16.99 25.57
C TRP A 237 25.58 17.29 27.03
N MET A 238 26.62 16.66 27.59
CA MET A 238 27.10 16.99 28.96
C MET A 238 27.54 18.45 29.07
N GLY A 239 28.27 18.97 28.07
CA GLY A 239 28.69 20.36 28.05
C GLY A 239 27.51 21.34 28.07
N ARG A 240 26.45 21.05 27.31
CA ARG A 240 25.24 21.89 27.29
C ARG A 240 24.40 21.76 28.56
N TYR A 241 24.29 20.55 29.11
CA TYR A 241 23.51 20.30 30.32
C TYR A 241 24.13 20.98 31.56
N THR A 242 25.46 20.90 31.70
CA THR A 242 26.21 21.56 32.79
C THR A 242 26.19 23.08 32.67
N ALA A 243 26.20 23.62 31.46
CA ALA A 243 26.07 25.05 31.20
C ALA A 243 24.63 25.60 31.36
N ALA A 244 23.66 24.74 31.75
CA ALA A 244 22.24 25.06 31.81
C ALA A 244 21.66 25.59 30.48
N ALA A 245 22.28 25.21 29.35
CA ALA A 245 21.79 25.53 28.02
C ALA A 245 20.71 24.56 27.54
N VAL A 246 20.59 23.39 28.18
CA VAL A 246 19.54 22.38 27.96
C VAL A 246 19.11 21.75 29.28
N GLY A 247 17.80 21.51 29.44
CA GLY A 247 17.23 20.67 30.48
C GLY A 247 16.97 19.23 30.04
N GLU A 248 16.39 18.41 30.93
CA GLU A 248 16.03 17.02 30.61
C GLU A 248 15.02 16.94 29.45
N LEU A 249 13.98 17.79 29.46
CA LEU A 249 13.00 17.86 28.37
C LEU A 249 13.63 18.33 27.05
N ASP A 250 14.56 19.29 27.10
CA ASP A 250 15.23 19.77 25.88
C ASP A 250 16.12 18.71 25.26
N LEU A 251 16.81 17.91 26.09
CA LEU A 251 17.57 16.75 25.65
C LEU A 251 16.62 15.71 25.01
N ALA A 252 15.54 15.33 25.70
CA ALA A 252 14.55 14.38 25.19
C ALA A 252 13.99 14.81 23.83
N VAL A 253 13.47 16.04 23.74
CA VAL A 253 12.95 16.61 22.48
C VAL A 253 14.00 16.59 21.38
N SER A 254 15.25 16.96 21.68
CA SER A 254 16.31 17.00 20.66
C SER A 254 16.71 15.62 20.16
N LEU A 255 16.72 14.61 21.04
CA LEU A 255 17.02 13.23 20.66
C LEU A 255 15.86 12.62 19.86
N LEU A 256 14.63 12.82 20.30
CA LEU A 256 13.42 12.35 19.62
C LEU A 256 13.19 13.03 18.26
N ALA A 257 13.61 14.29 18.11
CA ALA A 257 13.55 15.03 16.84
C ALA A 257 14.66 14.68 15.84
N SER A 258 15.67 13.90 16.27
CA SER A 258 16.87 13.64 15.47
C SER A 258 16.60 12.76 14.25
N SER A 259 17.46 12.86 13.23
CA SER A 259 17.44 11.97 12.08
C SER A 259 17.60 10.50 12.46
N GLU A 260 18.33 10.23 13.54
CA GLU A 260 18.46 8.87 14.06
C GLU A 260 17.14 8.33 14.62
N SER A 261 16.38 9.16 15.36
CA SER A 261 15.05 8.74 15.83
C SER A 261 14.11 8.51 14.66
N ARG A 262 14.12 9.40 13.67
CA ARG A 262 13.34 9.28 12.42
C ARG A 262 13.66 8.00 11.65
N ASN A 263 14.94 7.72 11.44
CA ASN A 263 15.39 6.54 10.69
C ASN A 263 15.35 5.25 11.53
N ALA A 264 14.97 5.29 12.81
CA ALA A 264 14.88 4.08 13.61
C ALA A 264 13.75 3.17 13.11
N GLY A 265 14.07 1.93 12.77
CA GLY A 265 13.15 1.01 12.09
C GLY A 265 13.34 0.97 10.56
N CYS A 266 14.25 1.78 10.01
CA CYS A 266 14.77 1.59 8.66
C CYS A 266 15.31 0.16 8.52
N GLY A 267 15.02 -0.49 7.39
CA GLY A 267 15.38 -1.89 7.19
C GLY A 267 16.86 -2.18 6.99
N TYR A 268 17.17 -3.26 6.30
CA TYR A 268 18.57 -3.72 6.14
C TYR A 268 19.37 -2.79 5.21
N ASP A 269 18.72 -2.04 4.33
CA ASP A 269 19.41 -1.04 3.51
C ASP A 269 19.10 0.39 3.99
N THR A 270 20.11 1.08 4.51
CA THR A 270 19.97 2.49 4.91
C THR A 270 19.90 3.44 3.71
N SER A 271 20.20 2.96 2.50
CA SER A 271 19.91 3.70 1.26
C SER A 271 18.43 3.68 0.91
N TYR A 272 17.69 2.64 1.32
CA TYR A 272 16.25 2.50 1.07
C TYR A 272 15.56 1.91 2.29
N CYS A 273 15.00 2.77 3.14
CA CYS A 273 14.48 2.32 4.44
C CYS A 273 13.29 1.36 4.37
N LEU A 274 12.58 1.33 3.24
CA LEU A 274 11.50 0.37 2.99
C LEU A 274 12.00 -1.04 2.67
N LEU A 275 13.29 -1.24 2.35
CA LEU A 275 13.83 -2.56 1.97
C LEU A 275 14.24 -3.41 3.19
N PRO A 276 13.99 -4.74 3.18
CA PRO A 276 13.22 -5.46 2.16
C PRO A 276 11.75 -5.06 2.17
N PHE A 277 11.15 -4.92 0.98
CA PHE A 277 9.77 -4.50 0.80
C PHE A 277 8.99 -5.62 0.10
N PRO A 278 7.76 -5.96 0.51
CA PRO A 278 7.08 -5.53 1.72
C PRO A 278 7.75 -6.09 2.99
N SER A 279 7.54 -5.44 4.14
CA SER A 279 7.99 -5.95 5.45
C SER A 279 7.13 -5.43 6.60
N ASN A 280 6.76 -6.28 7.56
CA ASN A 280 6.06 -5.87 8.78
C ASN A 280 6.90 -4.94 9.68
N ARG A 281 8.20 -4.74 9.38
CA ARG A 281 9.00 -3.67 9.99
C ARG A 281 8.43 -2.28 9.70
N CYS A 282 7.72 -2.14 8.58
CA CYS A 282 7.03 -0.93 8.16
C CYS A 282 5.54 -0.94 8.53
N ALA A 283 5.14 -1.76 9.50
CA ALA A 283 3.77 -1.86 10.02
C ALA A 283 3.76 -1.80 11.56
N THR A 284 2.60 -1.50 12.13
CA THR A 284 2.34 -1.49 13.58
C THR A 284 1.17 -2.40 13.92
N ARG A 285 1.07 -2.86 15.16
CA ARG A 285 -0.15 -3.54 15.62
C ARG A 285 -1.32 -2.55 15.68
N ASN A 286 -2.46 -2.98 15.18
CA ASN A 286 -3.73 -2.26 15.29
C ASN A 286 -4.87 -3.28 15.41
N ALA A 287 -5.42 -3.41 16.62
CA ALA A 287 -6.45 -4.41 16.93
C ALA A 287 -7.81 -4.12 16.27
N ASP A 288 -8.02 -2.91 15.73
CA ASP A 288 -9.24 -2.51 15.05
C ASP A 288 -9.23 -2.90 13.56
N THR A 289 -8.10 -3.38 13.05
CA THR A 289 -7.97 -3.87 11.67
C THR A 289 -8.19 -5.39 11.58
N PRO A 290 -8.76 -5.91 10.46
CA PRO A 290 -8.95 -7.35 10.27
C PRO A 290 -7.68 -8.19 10.39
N THR A 291 -6.53 -7.67 9.95
CA THR A 291 -5.24 -8.35 9.98
C THR A 291 -4.52 -8.21 11.33
N GLY A 292 -4.99 -7.31 12.21
CA GLY A 292 -4.27 -6.91 13.42
C GLY A 292 -3.03 -6.04 13.13
N TRP A 293 -2.85 -5.58 11.89
CA TRP A 293 -1.73 -4.79 11.41
C TRP A 293 -2.22 -3.53 10.69
N GLN A 294 -1.44 -2.47 10.77
CA GLN A 294 -1.62 -1.26 9.97
C GLN A 294 -0.27 -0.79 9.43
N ILE A 295 -0.23 -0.46 8.15
CA ILE A 295 0.95 0.10 7.49
C ILE A 295 1.34 1.42 8.17
N ALA A 296 2.65 1.58 8.39
CA ALA A 296 3.21 2.64 9.20
C ALA A 296 4.50 3.19 8.57
N PHE A 297 4.43 3.54 7.28
CA PHE A 297 5.53 4.22 6.61
C PHE A 297 5.76 5.60 7.23
N LYS A 298 7.03 5.96 7.40
CA LYS A 298 7.42 7.31 7.78
C LYS A 298 7.61 8.14 6.53
N GLY A 299 7.24 9.42 6.59
CA GLY A 299 7.34 10.35 5.46
C GLY A 299 8.70 10.31 4.76
N GLU A 300 9.80 10.32 5.52
CA GLU A 300 11.15 10.32 4.96
C GLU A 300 11.66 8.99 4.39
N TRP A 301 10.87 7.90 4.44
CA TRP A 301 11.28 6.59 3.91
C TRP A 301 10.82 6.36 2.48
N ALA A 302 9.89 7.17 2.00
CA ALA A 302 9.33 7.02 0.66
C ALA A 302 10.28 7.59 -0.40
N PRO A 303 10.10 7.23 -1.69
CA PRO A 303 10.91 7.74 -2.79
C PRO A 303 10.97 9.27 -2.84
N GLU A 304 12.15 9.80 -3.15
CA GLU A 304 12.40 11.25 -3.29
C GLU A 304 12.64 11.60 -4.77
N THR A 305 12.01 12.67 -5.24
CA THR A 305 12.21 13.18 -6.61
C THR A 305 13.53 13.94 -6.73
N ALA A 306 14.01 14.14 -7.97
CA ALA A 306 15.18 14.98 -8.29
C ALA A 306 15.03 16.44 -7.83
N THR A 307 13.80 16.90 -7.53
CA THR A 307 13.53 18.24 -6.99
C THR A 307 13.39 18.26 -5.47
N GLY A 308 13.52 17.12 -4.80
CA GLY A 308 13.46 16.97 -3.34
C GLY A 308 12.05 16.84 -2.77
N ILE A 309 11.08 16.42 -3.60
CA ILE A 309 9.74 16.07 -3.11
C ILE A 309 9.80 14.62 -2.64
N VAL A 310 9.50 14.40 -1.36
CA VAL A 310 9.39 13.06 -0.79
C VAL A 310 7.92 12.67 -0.80
N ALA A 311 7.61 11.45 -1.24
CA ALA A 311 6.23 10.99 -1.30
C ALA A 311 5.56 10.94 0.08
N ASP A 312 4.32 11.42 0.17
CA ASP A 312 3.50 11.44 1.37
C ASP A 312 2.82 10.08 1.59
N PRO A 313 3.18 9.32 2.64
CA PRO A 313 2.64 7.98 2.87
C PRO A 313 1.20 7.95 3.43
N THR A 314 0.55 9.10 3.65
CA THR A 314 -0.78 9.21 4.28
C THR A 314 -1.82 8.24 3.69
N GLU A 315 -1.83 8.07 2.37
CA GLU A 315 -2.77 7.20 1.66
C GLU A 315 -2.45 5.70 1.77
N TRP A 316 -1.20 5.36 2.08
CA TRP A 316 -0.75 3.99 2.34
C TRP A 316 -0.88 3.61 3.81
N ASN A 317 -0.67 4.55 4.73
CA ASN A 317 -0.71 4.31 6.19
C ASN A 317 -2.11 3.95 6.72
N ARG A 318 -3.14 4.00 5.88
CA ARG A 318 -4.47 3.44 6.19
C ARG A 318 -4.57 1.95 5.92
N ASN A 319 -3.68 1.37 5.11
CA ASN A 319 -3.75 -0.04 4.73
C ASN A 319 -3.56 -0.95 5.93
N ASP A 320 -4.32 -2.05 5.97
CA ASP A 320 -4.16 -3.12 6.96
C ASP A 320 -3.17 -4.21 6.52
N GLY A 321 -2.50 -4.01 5.38
CA GLY A 321 -1.48 -4.91 4.84
C GLY A 321 -1.01 -4.50 3.45
N TYR A 322 -0.21 -5.37 2.84
CA TYR A 322 0.40 -5.18 1.53
C TYR A 322 -0.44 -5.76 0.38
N SER A 323 -0.06 -5.45 -0.86
CA SER A 323 -0.76 -5.95 -2.05
C SER A 323 -0.82 -7.50 -2.09
N PRO A 324 -1.94 -8.11 -2.50
CA PRO A 324 -2.00 -9.56 -2.75
C PRO A 324 -1.08 -10.01 -3.90
N GLY A 325 -0.70 -9.10 -4.79
CA GLY A 325 0.23 -9.34 -5.88
C GLY A 325 1.59 -8.66 -5.70
N GLN A 326 1.96 -8.32 -4.46
CA GLN A 326 3.17 -7.54 -4.18
C GLN A 326 4.43 -8.27 -4.68
N ALA A 327 5.17 -7.65 -5.59
CA ALA A 327 6.55 -8.07 -5.85
C ALA A 327 7.41 -7.76 -4.62
N LEU A 328 8.10 -8.78 -4.10
CA LEU A 328 9.09 -8.60 -3.05
C LEU A 328 10.34 -8.01 -3.69
N THR A 329 10.88 -6.97 -3.08
CA THR A 329 12.08 -6.28 -3.51
C THR A 329 13.07 -6.21 -2.35
N THR A 330 14.30 -6.53 -2.65
CA THR A 330 15.41 -6.43 -1.70
C THR A 330 16.71 -6.24 -2.45
N ARG A 331 17.78 -5.94 -1.72
CA ARG A 331 19.09 -5.75 -2.31
C ARG A 331 20.04 -6.85 -1.84
N VAL A 332 20.65 -7.54 -2.79
CA VAL A 332 21.72 -8.51 -2.55
C VAL A 332 22.89 -8.15 -3.46
N PRO A 333 23.87 -7.36 -2.99
CA PRO A 333 24.98 -6.92 -3.82
C PRO A 333 25.77 -8.10 -4.40
N GLY A 334 25.96 -8.11 -5.71
CA GLY A 334 26.78 -9.10 -6.42
C GLY A 334 26.09 -10.44 -6.70
N ILE A 335 24.80 -10.61 -6.38
CA ILE A 335 24.09 -11.87 -6.65
C ILE A 335 24.07 -12.22 -8.15
N ASP A 336 24.37 -13.47 -8.47
CA ASP A 336 24.06 -14.09 -9.75
C ASP A 336 22.95 -15.12 -9.56
N LEU A 337 21.81 -14.90 -10.23
CA LEU A 337 20.63 -15.75 -10.04
C LEU A 337 20.80 -17.16 -10.62
N ALA A 338 21.61 -17.31 -11.67
CA ALA A 338 21.83 -18.60 -12.30
C ALA A 338 22.76 -19.46 -11.44
N GLU A 339 23.87 -18.90 -10.95
CA GLU A 339 24.77 -19.58 -10.01
C GLU A 339 24.09 -19.87 -8.68
N THR A 340 23.25 -18.95 -8.19
CA THR A 340 22.42 -19.16 -6.99
C THR A 340 21.39 -20.28 -7.18
N GLY A 341 20.96 -20.57 -8.41
CA GLY A 341 19.88 -21.51 -8.68
C GLY A 341 18.50 -20.94 -8.31
N ALA A 342 18.33 -19.62 -8.38
CA ALA A 342 17.05 -18.97 -8.12
C ALA A 342 16.05 -19.32 -9.24
N ALA A 343 14.79 -19.57 -8.87
CA ALA A 343 13.75 -19.95 -9.81
C ALA A 343 13.51 -18.84 -10.87
N PRO A 344 13.77 -19.10 -12.17
CA PRO A 344 13.52 -18.13 -13.22
C PRO A 344 12.04 -18.12 -13.62
N VAL A 345 11.60 -17.10 -14.34
CA VAL A 345 10.21 -17.00 -14.88
C VAL A 345 9.81 -18.23 -15.71
N THR A 346 10.78 -18.90 -16.33
CA THR A 346 10.57 -20.08 -17.19
C THR A 346 10.49 -21.41 -16.42
N ASP A 347 10.76 -21.43 -15.11
CA ASP A 347 10.73 -22.65 -14.28
C ASP A 347 10.20 -22.34 -12.87
N LEU A 348 8.89 -22.08 -12.79
CA LEU A 348 8.20 -21.74 -11.54
C LEU A 348 8.24 -22.89 -10.53
N ALA A 349 8.25 -24.15 -10.98
CA ALA A 349 8.29 -25.31 -10.10
C ALA A 349 9.56 -25.35 -9.24
N ALA A 350 10.67 -24.80 -9.75
CA ALA A 350 11.94 -24.73 -9.01
C ALA A 350 11.82 -23.92 -7.72
N SER A 351 10.88 -22.99 -7.62
CA SER A 351 10.66 -22.15 -6.44
C SER A 351 10.14 -22.94 -5.23
N LEU A 352 9.55 -24.12 -5.47
CA LEU A 352 8.97 -24.99 -4.45
C LEU A 352 9.94 -26.10 -4.01
N ALA A 353 11.14 -26.16 -4.61
CA ALA A 353 12.11 -27.20 -4.29
C ALA A 353 12.56 -27.09 -2.81
N PRO A 354 12.80 -28.22 -2.11
CA PRO A 354 13.26 -28.20 -0.72
C PRO A 354 14.60 -27.48 -0.53
N ASP A 355 15.44 -27.45 -1.56
CA ASP A 355 16.74 -26.79 -1.63
C ASP A 355 16.70 -25.44 -2.38
N ALA A 356 15.52 -24.88 -2.66
CA ALA A 356 15.41 -23.56 -3.25
C ALA A 356 16.17 -22.51 -2.40
N PRO A 357 16.96 -21.61 -3.03
CA PRO A 357 17.75 -20.59 -2.33
C PRO A 357 16.89 -19.44 -1.81
N ILE A 358 15.69 -19.26 -2.36
CA ILE A 358 14.70 -18.32 -1.85
C ILE A 358 13.54 -19.16 -1.34
N VAL A 359 13.19 -18.99 -0.07
CA VAL A 359 12.12 -19.73 0.57
C VAL A 359 11.04 -18.73 0.95
N LEU A 360 9.87 -18.88 0.34
CA LEU A 360 8.70 -18.04 0.58
C LEU A 360 7.58 -18.94 1.10
N ILE A 361 7.05 -18.63 2.27
CA ILE A 361 6.10 -19.49 2.99
C ILE A 361 4.96 -18.67 3.51
N ASP A 362 3.74 -19.16 3.36
CA ASP A 362 2.61 -18.67 4.16
C ASP A 362 2.78 -19.19 5.59
N ALA A 363 3.23 -18.31 6.50
CA ALA A 363 3.48 -18.66 7.89
C ALA A 363 2.19 -19.09 8.62
N SER A 364 1.02 -18.79 8.05
CA SER A 364 -0.29 -19.17 8.58
C SER A 364 -0.62 -20.64 8.31
N THR A 365 -0.10 -21.22 7.22
CA THR A 365 -0.38 -22.60 6.80
C THR A 365 0.86 -23.51 6.81
N GLY A 366 2.06 -22.93 6.76
CA GLY A 366 3.34 -23.63 6.61
C GLY A 366 3.63 -24.06 5.17
N GLU A 367 2.81 -23.64 4.20
CA GLU A 367 2.96 -24.02 2.80
C GLU A 367 3.92 -23.08 2.05
N ARG A 368 4.77 -23.67 1.20
CA ARG A 368 5.65 -22.89 0.30
C ARG A 368 4.81 -22.21 -0.77
N HIS A 369 5.06 -20.93 -0.97
CA HIS A 369 4.37 -20.12 -1.98
C HIS A 369 5.22 -20.00 -3.26
N PRO A 370 4.64 -20.20 -4.44
CA PRO A 370 5.41 -20.20 -5.68
C PRO A 370 5.77 -18.78 -6.14
N TYR A 371 6.97 -18.64 -6.71
CA TYR A 371 7.52 -17.36 -7.14
C TYR A 371 8.47 -17.53 -8.34
N PHE A 372 8.84 -16.42 -8.98
CA PHE A 372 10.07 -16.35 -9.79
C PHE A 372 10.92 -15.14 -9.38
N ALA A 373 12.22 -15.26 -9.59
CA ALA A 373 13.19 -14.24 -9.24
C ALA A 373 13.84 -13.64 -10.49
N GLU A 374 14.11 -12.33 -10.43
CA GLU A 374 14.82 -11.61 -11.50
C GLU A 374 15.53 -10.36 -10.95
N LEU A 375 16.55 -9.90 -11.65
CA LEU A 375 17.21 -8.63 -11.34
C LEU A 375 16.58 -7.50 -12.16
N ASP A 376 16.56 -6.30 -11.58
CA ASP A 376 16.14 -5.11 -12.31
C ASP A 376 17.07 -4.81 -13.49
N ALA A 377 16.57 -4.96 -14.71
CA ALA A 377 17.28 -4.66 -15.95
C ALA A 377 17.30 -3.16 -16.30
N HIS A 378 16.60 -2.30 -15.55
CA HIS A 378 16.64 -0.85 -15.70
C HIS A 378 17.76 -0.18 -14.87
N ALA A 379 18.39 -0.94 -13.97
CA ALA A 379 19.61 -0.57 -13.29
C ALA A 379 20.85 -1.10 -14.05
N ALA A 380 22.00 -0.46 -13.86
CA ALA A 380 23.26 -1.01 -14.37
C ALA A 380 23.64 -2.27 -13.60
N ASP A 381 24.11 -3.30 -14.31
CA ASP A 381 24.52 -4.58 -13.73
C ASP A 381 25.55 -4.39 -12.59
N GLY A 382 25.27 -5.03 -11.46
CA GLY A 382 26.10 -4.97 -10.24
C GLY A 382 26.09 -3.61 -9.53
N SER A 383 25.28 -2.65 -9.96
CA SER A 383 25.21 -1.34 -9.33
C SER A 383 24.51 -1.38 -7.97
N ALA A 384 24.74 -0.36 -7.14
CA ALA A 384 24.11 -0.26 -5.83
C ALA A 384 22.58 -0.12 -5.90
N SER A 385 22.04 0.33 -7.02
CA SER A 385 20.60 0.51 -7.27
C SER A 385 19.94 -0.70 -7.91
N GLN A 386 20.69 -1.74 -8.32
CA GLN A 386 20.09 -2.94 -8.90
C GLN A 386 19.47 -3.78 -7.78
N LEU A 387 18.14 -3.90 -7.83
CA LEU A 387 17.36 -4.66 -6.86
C LEU A 387 16.99 -6.04 -7.39
N LEU A 388 16.81 -6.98 -6.45
CA LEU A 388 16.26 -8.30 -6.69
C LEU A 388 14.73 -8.23 -6.56
N TYR A 389 14.03 -8.65 -7.61
CA TYR A 389 12.61 -8.94 -7.59
C TYR A 389 12.38 -10.42 -7.25
N ILE A 390 11.42 -10.69 -6.36
CA ILE A 390 10.82 -12.00 -6.13
C ILE A 390 9.31 -11.81 -6.35
N ARG A 391 8.80 -12.31 -7.47
CA ARG A 391 7.42 -12.06 -7.91
C ARG A 391 6.55 -13.29 -7.64
N PRO A 392 5.38 -13.12 -7.00
CA PRO A 392 4.46 -14.22 -6.78
C PRO A 392 4.01 -14.83 -8.11
N ALA A 393 4.04 -16.15 -8.22
CA ALA A 393 3.44 -16.86 -9.36
C ALA A 393 1.92 -17.00 -9.19
N VAL A 394 1.40 -16.82 -7.99
CA VAL A 394 -0.02 -16.76 -7.67
C VAL A 394 -0.18 -15.71 -6.58
N ASN A 395 -1.26 -14.94 -6.55
CA ASN A 395 -1.43 -13.97 -5.47
C ASN A 395 -1.37 -14.62 -4.10
N TYR A 396 -0.88 -13.84 -3.14
CA TYR A 396 -0.93 -14.19 -1.73
C TYR A 396 -2.36 -14.21 -1.20
N GLU A 397 -2.60 -15.05 -0.20
CA GLU A 397 -3.88 -15.15 0.47
C GLU A 397 -4.15 -13.90 1.32
N ALA A 398 -5.38 -13.37 1.23
CA ALA A 398 -5.72 -12.11 1.90
C ALA A 398 -5.69 -12.26 3.43
N GLY A 399 -5.04 -11.31 4.11
CA GLY A 399 -4.92 -11.32 5.57
C GLY A 399 -3.90 -12.32 6.15
N HIS A 400 -3.24 -13.12 5.32
CA HIS A 400 -2.20 -14.06 5.77
C HIS A 400 -0.86 -13.34 5.98
N THR A 401 -0.02 -13.91 6.85
CA THR A 401 1.37 -13.48 7.06
C THR A 401 2.31 -14.43 6.34
N TYR A 402 3.22 -13.89 5.55
CA TYR A 402 4.23 -14.64 4.82
C TYR A 402 5.62 -14.41 5.41
N ALA A 403 6.44 -15.47 5.42
CA ALA A 403 7.84 -15.44 5.82
C ALA A 403 8.73 -15.70 4.60
N VAL A 404 9.84 -14.97 4.53
CA VAL A 404 10.81 -15.04 3.43
C VAL A 404 12.18 -15.34 4.02
N ALA A 405 12.93 -16.24 3.40
CA ALA A 405 14.35 -16.46 3.67
C ALA A 405 15.15 -16.51 2.36
N LEU A 406 16.32 -15.87 2.37
CA LEU A 406 17.33 -16.00 1.32
C LEU A 406 18.51 -16.79 1.90
N ARG A 407 18.90 -17.89 1.25
CA ARG A 407 20.00 -18.77 1.66
C ARG A 407 20.79 -19.25 0.46
N ASP A 408 22.01 -19.75 0.71
CA ASP A 408 22.87 -20.36 -0.31
C ASP A 408 23.11 -19.48 -1.55
N LEU A 409 23.07 -18.16 -1.37
CA LEU A 409 23.25 -17.17 -2.43
C LEU A 409 24.68 -17.18 -2.96
N ARG A 410 24.85 -16.95 -4.26
CA ARG A 410 26.15 -16.92 -4.94
C ARG A 410 26.34 -15.68 -5.79
N ASP A 411 27.58 -15.26 -5.93
CA ASP A 411 27.98 -14.23 -6.89
C ASP A 411 28.31 -14.80 -8.27
N ASP A 412 28.73 -13.95 -9.20
CA ASP A 412 29.07 -14.30 -10.59
C ASP A 412 30.37 -15.12 -10.72
N GLU A 413 31.16 -15.21 -9.65
CA GLU A 413 32.27 -16.14 -9.52
C GLU A 413 31.88 -17.50 -8.90
N GLY A 414 30.63 -17.63 -8.47
CA GLY A 414 30.10 -18.81 -7.78
C GLY A 414 30.50 -18.89 -6.30
N ASP A 415 31.11 -17.83 -5.75
CA ASP A 415 31.48 -17.72 -4.35
C ASP A 415 30.22 -17.42 -3.49
N PRO A 416 30.16 -17.93 -2.25
CA PRO A 416 28.98 -17.76 -1.40
C PRO A 416 28.86 -16.31 -0.87
N ILE A 417 27.66 -15.76 -0.94
CA ILE A 417 27.31 -14.47 -0.33
C ILE A 417 26.91 -14.72 1.13
N PRO A 418 27.60 -14.12 2.12
CA PRO A 418 27.38 -14.42 3.54
C PRO A 418 26.11 -13.77 4.11
N THR A 419 25.73 -14.16 5.33
CA THR A 419 24.73 -13.49 6.17
C THR A 419 24.92 -11.96 6.19
N ASP A 420 23.82 -11.22 5.96
CA ASP A 420 23.83 -9.76 6.13
C ASP A 420 24.13 -9.42 7.60
N PRO A 421 25.15 -8.60 7.90
CA PRO A 421 25.54 -8.29 9.28
C PRO A 421 24.42 -7.65 10.12
N ARG A 422 23.46 -6.97 9.50
CA ARG A 422 22.32 -6.35 10.19
C ARG A 422 21.26 -7.38 10.52
N PHE A 423 21.03 -8.34 9.63
CA PHE A 423 20.18 -9.50 9.93
C PHE A 423 20.79 -10.35 11.05
N ALA A 424 22.10 -10.60 11.02
CA ALA A 424 22.79 -11.29 12.11
C ALA A 424 22.61 -10.55 13.46
N ALA A 425 22.72 -9.22 13.47
CA ALA A 425 22.48 -8.42 14.68
C ALA A 425 21.01 -8.47 15.15
N GLU A 426 20.06 -8.68 14.23
CA GLU A 426 18.65 -8.89 14.56
C GLU A 426 18.40 -10.27 15.18
N LEU A 427 19.01 -11.32 14.64
CA LEU A 427 18.98 -12.66 15.25
C LEU A 427 19.60 -12.64 16.67
N ASP A 428 20.79 -12.04 16.81
CA ASP A 428 21.46 -11.87 18.12
C ASP A 428 20.54 -11.17 19.13
N ARG A 429 19.77 -10.18 18.68
CA ARG A 429 18.84 -9.42 19.53
C ARG A 429 17.65 -10.29 19.97
N LEU A 430 17.11 -11.14 19.10
CA LEU A 430 16.01 -12.06 19.42
C LEU A 430 16.41 -13.10 20.49
N ASP A 431 17.69 -13.45 20.56
CA ASP A 431 18.27 -14.36 21.56
C ASP A 431 18.51 -13.72 22.93
N THR A 432 18.27 -12.41 23.07
CA THR A 432 18.40 -11.71 24.35
C THR A 432 17.07 -11.58 25.11
N GLU A 433 17.16 -11.33 26.42
CA GLU A 433 16.02 -10.94 27.27
C GLU A 433 15.60 -9.46 27.09
N ALA A 434 16.08 -8.80 26.04
CA ALA A 434 15.72 -7.41 25.77
C ALA A 434 14.24 -7.28 25.38
N PRO A 435 13.60 -6.12 25.66
CA PRO A 435 12.23 -5.87 25.22
C PRO A 435 12.08 -6.04 23.70
N ARG A 436 11.20 -6.97 23.29
CA ARG A 436 10.94 -7.30 21.87
C ARG A 436 9.89 -6.39 21.27
N THR A 437 10.19 -5.65 20.21
CA THR A 437 9.26 -4.88 19.35
C THR A 437 8.15 -5.74 18.76
N ASP A 438 7.12 -5.13 18.18
CA ASP A 438 6.03 -5.88 17.54
C ASP A 438 6.53 -6.67 16.32
N TYR A 439 7.47 -6.09 15.58
CA TYR A 439 8.18 -6.79 14.51
C TYR A 439 9.06 -7.93 15.03
N ASP A 440 9.66 -7.81 16.21
CA ASP A 440 10.49 -8.89 16.77
C ASP A 440 9.66 -10.14 17.09
N VAL A 441 8.42 -9.93 17.56
CA VAL A 441 7.49 -11.02 17.85
C VAL A 441 7.02 -11.67 16.54
N ASP A 442 6.74 -10.84 15.53
CA ASP A 442 6.31 -11.28 14.20
C ASP A 442 7.42 -12.04 13.45
N LEU A 443 8.64 -11.50 13.47
CA LEU A 443 9.81 -12.13 12.88
C LEU A 443 10.10 -13.48 13.55
N ALA A 444 10.02 -13.57 14.88
CA ALA A 444 10.18 -14.85 15.58
C ALA A 444 9.15 -15.89 15.11
N PHE A 445 7.89 -15.49 14.94
CA PHE A 445 6.85 -16.37 14.39
C PHE A 445 7.16 -16.81 12.95
N GLY A 446 7.62 -15.90 12.08
CA GLY A 446 8.03 -16.25 10.72
C GLY A 446 9.27 -17.14 10.67
N LEU A 447 10.24 -16.93 11.55
CA LEU A 447 11.44 -17.76 11.69
C LEU A 447 11.08 -19.18 12.14
N ASP A 448 10.14 -19.34 13.08
CA ASP A 448 9.62 -20.65 13.47
C ASP A 448 8.98 -21.37 12.27
N ALA A 449 8.18 -20.68 11.46
CA ALA A 449 7.58 -21.24 10.24
C ALA A 449 8.64 -21.63 9.18
N LEU A 450 9.72 -20.86 9.06
CA LEU A 450 10.83 -21.17 8.17
C LEU A 450 11.63 -22.40 8.65
N ASP A 451 11.88 -22.52 9.95
CA ASP A 451 12.54 -23.68 10.56
C ASP A 451 11.71 -24.97 10.36
N ASP A 452 10.40 -24.90 10.61
CA ASP A 452 9.46 -26.00 10.37
C ASP A 452 9.45 -26.46 8.90
N ALA A 453 9.75 -25.54 7.97
CA ALA A 453 9.85 -25.81 6.54
C ALA A 453 11.26 -26.16 6.03
N GLY A 454 12.20 -26.38 6.96
CA GLY A 454 13.54 -26.88 6.69
C GLY A 454 14.58 -25.81 6.36
N VAL A 455 14.40 -24.57 6.83
CA VAL A 455 15.44 -23.54 6.81
C VAL A 455 16.22 -23.59 8.13
N ASP A 456 17.49 -24.03 8.08
CA ASP A 456 18.35 -24.03 9.26
C ASP A 456 18.76 -22.59 9.62
N LEU A 457 18.17 -22.06 10.70
CA LEU A 457 18.41 -20.70 11.18
C LEU A 457 19.84 -20.47 11.69
N ALA A 458 20.59 -21.55 11.97
CA ALA A 458 21.98 -21.47 12.37
C ALA A 458 22.97 -21.59 11.19
N ASP A 459 22.48 -21.80 9.96
CA ASP A 459 23.33 -21.91 8.78
C ASP A 459 23.96 -20.54 8.44
N PRO A 460 25.30 -20.44 8.34
CA PRO A 460 25.96 -19.22 7.90
C PRO A 460 25.66 -18.83 6.43
N SER A 461 24.97 -19.68 5.66
CA SER A 461 24.46 -19.37 4.33
C SER A 461 23.12 -18.62 4.36
N LEU A 462 22.42 -18.58 5.50
CA LEU A 462 21.19 -17.78 5.64
C LEU A 462 21.55 -16.30 5.55
N HIS A 463 21.27 -15.71 4.40
CA HIS A 463 21.60 -14.33 4.08
C HIS A 463 20.72 -13.33 4.83
N SER A 464 19.41 -13.48 4.70
CA SER A 464 18.41 -12.64 5.38
C SER A 464 17.06 -13.34 5.48
N ALA A 465 16.24 -12.92 6.44
CA ALA A 465 14.84 -13.30 6.55
C ALA A 465 13.97 -12.13 7.02
N TRP A 466 12.69 -12.14 6.64
CA TRP A 466 11.70 -11.16 7.08
C TRP A 466 10.27 -11.69 6.88
N THR A 467 9.29 -10.95 7.39
CA THR A 467 7.87 -11.25 7.30
C THR A 467 7.08 -10.07 6.73
N PHE A 468 5.92 -10.35 6.14
CA PHE A 468 4.95 -9.33 5.73
C PHE A 468 3.51 -9.87 5.78
N THR A 469 2.54 -8.99 6.02
CA THR A 469 1.11 -9.34 6.06
C THR A 469 0.35 -8.77 4.87
N VAL A 470 -0.43 -9.60 4.19
CA VAL A 470 -1.26 -9.22 3.04
C VAL A 470 -2.52 -8.49 3.52
N ALA A 471 -2.94 -7.45 2.79
CA ALA A 471 -4.16 -6.70 3.08
C ALA A 471 -5.38 -7.63 3.12
N SER A 472 -6.37 -7.29 3.95
CA SER A 472 -7.60 -8.07 3.99
C SER A 472 -8.45 -7.85 2.73
N THR A 473 -9.30 -8.81 2.39
CA THR A 473 -10.32 -8.64 1.34
C THR A 473 -11.20 -7.42 1.61
N GLN A 474 -11.54 -7.19 2.88
CA GLN A 474 -12.33 -6.05 3.31
C GLN A 474 -11.64 -4.72 2.97
N PHE A 475 -10.35 -4.60 3.26
CA PHE A 475 -9.60 -3.39 2.96
C PHE A 475 -9.44 -3.16 1.45
N THR A 476 -9.17 -4.23 0.71
CA THR A 476 -8.95 -4.17 -0.75
C THR A 476 -10.23 -3.82 -1.50
N THR A 477 -11.37 -4.42 -1.14
CA THR A 477 -12.61 -4.35 -1.93
C THR A 477 -13.71 -3.48 -1.32
N GLY A 478 -13.64 -3.19 -0.02
CA GLY A 478 -14.76 -2.65 0.75
C GLY A 478 -15.27 -1.28 0.28
N ARG A 479 -14.39 -0.39 -0.19
CA ARG A 479 -14.78 0.93 -0.71
C ARG A 479 -15.61 0.81 -2.00
N LEU A 480 -15.19 -0.05 -2.93
CA LEU A 480 -15.92 -0.29 -4.17
C LEU A 480 -17.26 -0.98 -3.91
N LEU A 481 -17.28 -1.97 -3.01
CA LEU A 481 -18.53 -2.63 -2.61
C LEU A 481 -19.51 -1.67 -1.95
N HIS A 482 -19.01 -0.76 -1.09
CA HIS A 482 -19.83 0.26 -0.45
C HIS A 482 -20.54 1.16 -1.47
N ILE A 483 -19.80 1.75 -2.42
CA ILE A 483 -20.40 2.65 -3.41
C ILE A 483 -21.34 1.91 -4.38
N ARG A 484 -21.02 0.64 -4.71
CA ARG A 484 -21.87 -0.24 -5.52
C ARG A 484 -23.20 -0.48 -4.81
N ASP A 485 -23.15 -0.91 -3.54
CA ASP A 485 -24.33 -1.29 -2.78
C ASP A 485 -25.22 -0.08 -2.49
N GLU A 486 -24.64 1.08 -2.16
CA GLU A 486 -25.40 2.32 -2.00
C GLU A 486 -26.11 2.72 -3.30
N ALA A 487 -25.40 2.69 -4.43
CA ALA A 487 -25.96 3.06 -5.72
C ALA A 487 -27.10 2.12 -6.17
N LEU A 488 -26.90 0.80 -6.06
CA LEU A 488 -27.90 -0.19 -6.42
C LEU A 488 -29.10 -0.16 -5.48
N ALA A 489 -28.89 0.06 -4.18
CA ALA A 489 -29.99 0.22 -3.23
C ALA A 489 -30.83 1.48 -3.54
N ALA A 490 -30.19 2.56 -3.99
CA ALA A 490 -30.88 3.79 -4.37
C ALA A 490 -31.72 3.63 -5.66
N LEU A 491 -31.25 2.83 -6.62
CA LEU A 491 -31.97 2.52 -7.86
C LEU A 491 -33.04 1.43 -7.67
N GLY A 492 -32.82 0.49 -6.74
CA GLY A 492 -33.69 -0.67 -6.58
C GLY A 492 -33.74 -1.51 -7.86
N GLY A 493 -34.92 -1.60 -8.48
CA GLY A 493 -35.13 -2.28 -9.75
C GLY A 493 -35.15 -1.37 -10.98
N ASP A 494 -35.11 -0.05 -10.76
CA ASP A 494 -35.36 0.96 -11.79
C ASP A 494 -34.07 1.35 -12.53
N ALA A 495 -34.21 1.97 -13.69
CA ALA A 495 -33.09 2.58 -14.42
C ALA A 495 -32.63 3.90 -13.78
N PRO A 496 -31.35 4.31 -13.94
CA PRO A 496 -30.95 5.69 -13.66
C PRO A 496 -31.62 6.67 -14.65
N ASP A 497 -31.71 7.95 -14.27
CA ASP A 497 -32.09 9.00 -15.22
C ASP A 497 -31.10 9.01 -16.41
N PHE A 498 -31.62 9.03 -17.64
CA PHE A 498 -30.80 9.03 -18.86
C PHE A 498 -31.37 9.90 -19.98
N THR A 499 -30.53 10.25 -20.96
CA THR A 499 -30.89 10.95 -22.19
C THR A 499 -30.39 10.18 -23.40
N ILE A 500 -31.18 10.19 -24.49
CA ILE A 500 -30.71 9.82 -25.82
C ILE A 500 -30.31 11.09 -26.55
N ASP A 501 -29.04 11.18 -26.93
CA ASP A 501 -28.48 12.36 -27.60
C ASP A 501 -28.48 12.20 -29.12
N GLU A 502 -28.14 11.00 -29.62
CA GLU A 502 -28.09 10.71 -31.05
C GLU A 502 -28.48 9.26 -31.35
N VAL A 503 -29.23 9.06 -32.43
CA VAL A 503 -29.51 7.74 -33.03
C VAL A 503 -29.10 7.79 -34.50
N ILE A 504 -28.15 6.94 -34.88
CA ILE A 504 -27.66 6.80 -36.25
C ILE A 504 -28.06 5.43 -36.78
N GLU A 505 -28.88 5.42 -37.82
CA GLU A 505 -29.27 4.22 -38.54
C GLU A 505 -28.17 3.82 -39.55
N ASN A 506 -27.86 2.52 -39.60
CA ASN A 506 -26.87 1.89 -40.47
C ASN A 506 -25.53 2.65 -40.52
N PRO A 507 -24.89 2.93 -39.36
CA PRO A 507 -23.66 3.72 -39.31
C PRO A 507 -22.49 3.06 -40.04
N ARG A 508 -22.48 1.72 -40.13
CA ARG A 508 -21.46 0.91 -40.82
C ARG A 508 -21.96 -0.50 -41.10
N SER A 509 -21.22 -1.24 -41.94
CA SER A 509 -21.51 -2.65 -42.20
C SER A 509 -21.50 -3.45 -40.89
N GLY A 510 -22.48 -4.34 -40.70
CA GLY A 510 -22.62 -5.17 -39.50
C GLY A 510 -23.33 -4.50 -38.33
N VAL A 511 -23.57 -3.18 -38.39
CA VAL A 511 -24.22 -2.42 -37.31
C VAL A 511 -25.47 -1.74 -37.86
N ALA A 512 -26.63 -2.11 -37.34
CA ALA A 512 -27.90 -1.53 -37.79
C ALA A 512 -28.20 -0.20 -37.14
N ARG A 513 -27.81 -0.01 -35.87
CA ARG A 513 -28.08 1.23 -35.14
C ARG A 513 -26.93 1.55 -34.20
N ARG A 514 -26.57 2.84 -34.12
CA ARG A 514 -25.74 3.37 -33.03
C ARG A 514 -26.56 4.37 -32.23
N VAL A 515 -26.50 4.26 -30.91
CA VAL A 515 -27.20 5.14 -29.98
C VAL A 515 -26.21 5.70 -28.98
N THR A 516 -26.12 7.02 -28.87
CA THR A 516 -25.29 7.70 -27.87
C THR A 516 -26.16 8.50 -26.92
N GLY A 517 -25.72 8.63 -25.67
CA GLY A 517 -26.46 9.37 -24.66
C GLY A 517 -25.68 9.58 -23.38
N THR A 518 -26.39 10.04 -22.35
CA THR A 518 -25.83 10.19 -21.01
C THR A 518 -26.74 9.59 -19.96
N TYR A 519 -26.18 9.26 -18.79
CA TYR A 519 -26.93 8.75 -17.65
C TYR A 519 -26.37 9.27 -16.32
N ALA A 520 -27.23 9.33 -15.32
CA ALA A 520 -26.88 9.75 -13.97
C ALA A 520 -26.28 8.57 -13.18
N SER A 521 -25.11 8.78 -12.60
CA SER A 521 -24.45 7.88 -11.65
C SER A 521 -24.22 8.64 -10.34
N PRO A 522 -24.38 8.03 -9.15
CA PRO A 522 -24.02 8.69 -7.90
C PRO A 522 -22.54 9.11 -7.90
N LEU A 523 -22.27 10.37 -7.51
CA LEU A 523 -20.91 10.89 -7.42
C LEU A 523 -20.37 10.66 -6.00
N PHE A 524 -19.25 9.96 -5.87
CA PHE A 524 -18.52 9.77 -4.61
C PHE A 524 -17.18 10.52 -4.58
N LEU A 525 -16.73 11.06 -5.72
CA LEU A 525 -15.51 11.87 -5.79
C LEU A 525 -15.74 13.29 -5.28
N THR A 526 -14.65 13.96 -4.90
CA THR A 526 -14.65 15.39 -4.59
C THR A 526 -14.98 16.22 -5.83
N GLY A 527 -15.38 17.47 -5.60
CA GLY A 527 -15.65 18.43 -6.67
C GLY A 527 -16.76 17.93 -7.62
N ASN A 528 -16.47 17.93 -8.92
CA ASN A 528 -17.38 17.43 -9.96
C ASN A 528 -16.98 16.03 -10.48
N GLY A 529 -16.04 15.35 -9.83
CA GLY A 529 -15.47 14.11 -10.35
C GLY A 529 -14.78 14.29 -11.69
N SER A 530 -13.94 15.32 -11.84
CA SER A 530 -12.97 15.42 -12.95
C SER A 530 -11.65 14.72 -12.61
N ALA A 531 -10.74 14.57 -13.58
CA ALA A 531 -9.42 13.99 -13.37
C ALA A 531 -8.68 14.72 -12.23
N GLY A 532 -7.98 13.97 -11.37
CA GLY A 532 -7.29 14.50 -10.18
C GLY A 532 -8.18 14.70 -8.95
N GLN A 533 -9.46 14.35 -9.00
CA GLN A 533 -10.32 14.27 -7.80
C GLN A 533 -10.19 12.89 -7.13
N SER A 534 -10.20 12.85 -5.81
CA SER A 534 -10.21 11.62 -4.98
C SER A 534 -11.61 11.37 -4.41
N PHE A 535 -11.80 10.31 -3.63
CA PHE A 535 -13.06 10.14 -2.90
C PHE A 535 -13.32 11.28 -1.91
N THR A 536 -14.60 11.67 -1.79
CA THR A 536 -15.11 12.39 -0.63
C THR A 536 -15.21 11.37 0.49
N VAL A 537 -14.48 11.54 1.59
CA VAL A 537 -14.44 10.55 2.67
C VAL A 537 -15.39 10.96 3.81
N GLY A 538 -16.24 10.04 4.22
CA GLY A 538 -17.13 10.20 5.37
C GLY A 538 -16.38 10.10 6.71
N PRO A 539 -17.06 10.37 7.84
CA PRO A 539 -16.50 10.17 9.18
C PRO A 539 -16.06 8.73 9.47
N ASP A 540 -16.53 7.77 8.67
CA ASP A 540 -16.25 6.33 8.73
C ASP A 540 -15.13 5.86 7.80
N GLY A 541 -14.39 6.77 7.19
CA GLY A 541 -13.31 6.42 6.27
C GLY A 541 -13.80 5.81 4.95
N LEU A 542 -15.12 5.68 4.75
CA LEU A 542 -15.73 5.18 3.53
C LEU A 542 -16.08 6.34 2.57
N PRO A 543 -16.19 6.07 1.25
CA PRO A 543 -16.59 7.08 0.29
C PRO A 543 -18.02 7.56 0.57
N ALA A 544 -18.20 8.87 0.77
CA ALA A 544 -19.47 9.51 1.00
C ALA A 544 -20.00 10.15 -0.29
N ARG A 545 -21.31 10.04 -0.52
CA ARG A 545 -21.97 10.63 -1.69
C ARG A 545 -21.86 12.16 -1.71
N ASN A 546 -21.38 12.68 -2.83
CA ASN A 546 -21.18 14.10 -3.13
C ASN A 546 -21.96 14.53 -4.39
N GLY A 547 -23.22 14.10 -4.51
CA GLY A 547 -24.12 14.51 -5.59
C GLY A 547 -24.33 13.47 -6.69
N SER A 548 -24.30 13.91 -7.94
CA SER A 548 -24.55 13.10 -9.14
C SER A 548 -23.50 13.41 -10.21
N PHE A 549 -23.05 12.37 -10.89
CA PHE A 549 -22.11 12.38 -12.00
C PHE A 549 -22.88 12.05 -13.28
N THR A 550 -22.59 12.76 -14.37
CA THR A 550 -23.18 12.47 -15.69
C THR A 550 -22.17 11.68 -16.51
N ALA A 551 -22.42 10.39 -16.69
CA ALA A 551 -21.61 9.51 -17.51
C ALA A 551 -22.17 9.42 -18.94
N ALA A 552 -21.29 9.28 -19.92
CA ALA A 552 -21.68 9.05 -21.31
C ALA A 552 -21.80 7.55 -21.61
N PHE A 553 -22.69 7.18 -22.54
CA PHE A 553 -22.74 5.85 -23.11
C PHE A 553 -22.78 5.88 -24.64
N ASP A 554 -22.29 4.81 -25.25
CA ASP A 554 -22.36 4.57 -26.68
C ASP A 554 -22.63 3.09 -26.95
N CYS A 555 -23.72 2.83 -27.68
CA CYS A 555 -24.22 1.51 -27.96
C CYS A 555 -24.28 1.25 -29.46
N GLU A 556 -23.84 0.06 -29.89
CA GLU A 556 -24.02 -0.44 -31.24
C GLU A 556 -24.88 -1.72 -31.23
N LEU A 557 -25.93 -1.71 -32.07
CA LEU A 557 -26.89 -2.80 -32.20
C LEU A 557 -26.75 -3.49 -33.57
N PRO A 558 -26.94 -4.82 -33.61
CA PRO A 558 -26.90 -5.57 -34.85
C PRO A 558 -28.17 -5.40 -35.68
N ALA A 559 -28.09 -5.79 -36.94
CA ALA A 559 -29.29 -6.11 -37.70
C ALA A 559 -29.90 -7.40 -37.14
N LEU A 560 -31.18 -7.38 -36.83
CA LEU A 560 -31.93 -8.51 -36.27
C LEU A 560 -33.07 -8.89 -37.22
N GLU A 561 -33.35 -10.18 -37.34
CA GLU A 561 -34.56 -10.65 -38.00
C GLU A 561 -35.79 -10.40 -37.10
N GLU A 562 -36.99 -10.47 -37.68
CA GLU A 562 -38.23 -10.22 -36.96
C GLU A 562 -38.39 -11.17 -35.76
N GLY A 563 -38.53 -10.59 -34.56
CA GLY A 563 -38.67 -11.33 -33.29
C GLY A 563 -37.36 -11.75 -32.63
N GLU A 564 -36.20 -11.46 -33.21
CA GLU A 564 -34.90 -11.68 -32.56
C GLU A 564 -34.52 -10.53 -31.61
N GLN A 565 -33.70 -10.86 -30.61
CA GLN A 565 -33.15 -9.90 -29.64
C GLN A 565 -31.64 -10.08 -29.55
N ALA A 566 -30.92 -8.97 -29.36
CA ALA A 566 -29.47 -8.95 -29.22
C ALA A 566 -29.05 -9.19 -27.76
N ARG A 567 -28.00 -9.98 -27.58
CA ARG A 567 -27.40 -10.24 -26.25
C ARG A 567 -26.66 -9.01 -25.75
N LEU A 568 -26.84 -8.66 -24.49
CA LEU A 568 -26.22 -7.48 -23.90
C LEU A 568 -24.76 -7.72 -23.55
N VAL A 569 -23.87 -6.86 -24.08
CA VAL A 569 -22.44 -6.87 -23.76
C VAL A 569 -22.00 -5.47 -23.36
N ILE A 570 -21.40 -5.37 -22.18
CA ILE A 570 -20.66 -4.19 -21.76
C ILE A 570 -19.23 -4.30 -22.31
N TYR A 571 -18.79 -3.25 -23.00
CA TYR A 571 -17.46 -3.19 -23.58
C TYR A 571 -16.52 -2.28 -22.77
N GLY A 572 -15.39 -2.82 -22.33
CA GLY A 572 -14.31 -2.08 -21.67
C GLY A 572 -13.24 -1.60 -22.67
N HIS A 573 -12.98 -0.29 -22.72
CA HIS A 573 -11.99 0.29 -23.64
C HIS A 573 -10.53 0.07 -23.20
N GLY A 574 -9.59 0.20 -24.14
CA GLY A 574 -8.14 0.06 -23.91
C GLY A 574 -7.50 1.27 -23.23
N LEU A 575 -6.17 1.20 -23.01
CA LEU A 575 -5.40 2.14 -22.19
C LEU A 575 -5.62 3.60 -22.57
N LEU A 576 -6.04 4.42 -21.59
CA LEU A 576 -6.26 5.87 -21.73
C LEU A 576 -7.14 6.22 -22.94
N GLY A 577 -8.11 5.34 -23.22
CA GLY A 577 -9.08 5.44 -24.30
C GLY A 577 -10.39 6.11 -23.88
N SER A 578 -11.45 5.82 -24.63
CA SER A 578 -12.81 6.23 -24.30
C SER A 578 -13.84 5.20 -24.77
N HIS A 579 -15.06 5.34 -24.28
CA HIS A 579 -16.24 4.54 -24.63
C HIS A 579 -16.47 4.43 -26.14
N THR A 580 -16.04 5.43 -26.92
CA THR A 580 -16.13 5.42 -28.39
C THR A 580 -15.36 4.29 -29.06
N GLN A 581 -14.43 3.62 -28.35
CA GLN A 581 -13.73 2.45 -28.85
C GLN A 581 -14.65 1.24 -29.10
N VAL A 582 -15.88 1.24 -28.56
CA VAL A 582 -16.94 0.28 -28.94
C VAL A 582 -17.20 0.26 -30.45
N ARG A 583 -16.89 1.37 -31.13
CA ARG A 583 -16.99 1.55 -32.59
C ARG A 583 -15.81 0.97 -33.36
N SER A 584 -14.95 0.17 -32.76
CA SER A 584 -13.78 -0.43 -33.43
C SER A 584 -14.17 -1.59 -34.34
N GLY A 585 -13.26 -2.04 -35.21
CA GLY A 585 -13.54 -3.05 -36.25
C GLY A 585 -13.97 -4.40 -35.67
N SER A 586 -13.16 -4.97 -34.78
CA SER A 586 -13.43 -6.22 -34.07
C SER A 586 -14.78 -6.23 -33.34
N GLN A 587 -15.16 -5.11 -32.73
CA GLN A 587 -16.45 -4.98 -32.03
C GLN A 587 -17.62 -4.95 -33.02
N ALA A 588 -17.45 -4.36 -34.20
CA ALA A 588 -18.47 -4.40 -35.26
C ALA A 588 -18.74 -5.84 -35.72
N GLU A 589 -17.67 -6.64 -35.82
CA GLU A 589 -17.75 -8.04 -36.21
C GLU A 589 -18.49 -8.86 -35.14
N MET A 590 -18.24 -8.60 -33.86
CA MET A 590 -19.01 -9.19 -32.76
C MET A 590 -20.47 -8.78 -32.78
N VAL A 591 -20.76 -7.49 -32.96
CA VAL A 591 -22.13 -6.96 -33.03
C VAL A 591 -22.90 -7.68 -34.13
N GLY A 592 -22.49 -7.53 -35.39
CA GLY A 592 -23.23 -8.06 -36.54
C GLY A 592 -23.12 -9.57 -36.75
N GLY A 593 -21.95 -10.14 -36.48
CA GLY A 593 -21.66 -11.56 -36.73
C GLY A 593 -22.19 -12.49 -35.65
N HIS A 594 -22.38 -12.00 -34.43
CA HIS A 594 -22.74 -12.81 -33.27
C HIS A 594 -23.98 -12.32 -32.50
N GLN A 595 -24.79 -11.44 -33.10
CA GLN A 595 -26.06 -10.91 -32.54
C GLN A 595 -25.87 -10.32 -31.12
N MET A 596 -24.94 -9.38 -30.99
CA MET A 596 -24.63 -8.75 -29.70
C MET A 596 -24.87 -7.24 -29.74
N ALA A 597 -25.46 -6.69 -28.68
CA ALA A 597 -25.57 -5.25 -28.46
C ALA A 597 -24.44 -4.80 -27.52
N TYR A 598 -23.46 -4.09 -28.08
CA TYR A 598 -22.31 -3.62 -27.32
C TYR A 598 -22.57 -2.21 -26.83
N CYS A 599 -22.49 -1.97 -25.52
CA CYS A 599 -22.53 -0.65 -24.93
C CYS A 599 -21.28 -0.38 -24.12
N ALA A 600 -20.77 0.85 -24.14
CA ALA A 600 -19.59 1.24 -23.37
C ALA A 600 -19.80 2.56 -22.63
N THR A 601 -19.06 2.73 -21.53
CA THR A 601 -18.82 4.00 -20.86
C THR A 601 -17.31 4.16 -20.62
N ASP A 602 -16.88 5.28 -20.06
CA ASP A 602 -15.46 5.54 -19.84
C ASP A 602 -14.98 4.85 -18.55
N TRP A 603 -13.83 4.17 -18.64
CA TRP A 603 -13.00 3.84 -17.49
C TRP A 603 -12.36 5.12 -16.95
N ILE A 604 -13.16 6.04 -16.42
CA ILE A 604 -12.60 7.24 -15.78
C ILE A 604 -11.61 6.82 -14.68
N GLY A 605 -10.49 7.52 -14.57
CA GLY A 605 -9.29 7.09 -13.86
C GLY A 605 -8.25 6.51 -14.81
N MET A 606 -8.68 5.88 -15.91
CA MET A 606 -7.83 5.30 -16.96
C MET A 606 -8.37 5.62 -18.37
N SER A 607 -8.98 6.80 -18.53
CA SER A 607 -9.50 7.31 -19.81
C SER A 607 -8.64 8.45 -20.38
N GLU A 608 -8.98 8.95 -21.57
CA GLU A 608 -8.26 10.03 -22.23
C GLU A 608 -8.21 11.34 -21.40
N ASP A 609 -9.22 11.57 -20.55
CA ASP A 609 -9.28 12.72 -19.65
C ASP A 609 -8.24 12.65 -18.52
N ASP A 610 -7.74 11.45 -18.21
CA ASP A 610 -6.87 11.19 -17.06
C ASP A 610 -5.38 11.25 -17.39
N ILE A 611 -5.02 11.43 -18.66
CA ILE A 611 -3.61 11.54 -19.11
C ILE A 611 -2.86 12.64 -18.32
N GLY A 612 -3.49 13.79 -18.13
CA GLY A 612 -2.88 14.90 -17.37
C GLY A 612 -2.66 14.57 -15.89
N ASN A 613 -3.58 13.81 -15.29
CA ASN A 613 -3.47 13.36 -13.91
C ASN A 613 -2.37 12.29 -13.77
N ALA A 614 -2.32 11.32 -14.70
CA ALA A 614 -1.26 10.31 -14.73
C ALA A 614 0.14 10.94 -14.80
N VAL A 615 0.34 11.96 -15.65
CA VAL A 615 1.61 12.70 -15.71
C VAL A 615 1.94 13.40 -14.38
N THR A 616 0.94 13.97 -13.71
CA THR A 616 1.11 14.64 -12.41
C THR A 616 1.54 13.64 -11.32
N ILE A 617 0.91 12.47 -11.30
CA ILE A 617 1.23 11.37 -10.39
C ILE A 617 2.68 10.88 -10.57
N LEU A 618 3.18 10.79 -11.80
CA LEU A 618 4.58 10.39 -12.04
C LEU A 618 5.60 11.45 -11.63
N GLN A 619 5.15 12.68 -11.34
CA GLN A 619 5.98 13.74 -10.78
C GLN A 619 5.93 13.76 -9.25
N ASP A 620 4.86 13.24 -8.65
CA ASP A 620 4.66 13.09 -7.21
C ASP A 620 3.66 11.95 -6.93
N VAL A 621 4.20 10.78 -6.54
CA VAL A 621 3.41 9.56 -6.36
C VAL A 621 2.43 9.67 -5.20
N SER A 622 2.58 10.66 -4.31
CA SER A 622 1.65 10.95 -3.21
C SER A 622 0.20 11.08 -3.67
N THR A 623 -0.01 11.56 -4.89
CA THR A 623 -1.33 11.85 -5.45
C THR A 623 -1.96 10.67 -6.18
N PHE A 624 -1.35 9.49 -6.12
CA PHE A 624 -1.80 8.31 -6.85
C PHE A 624 -3.23 7.88 -6.50
N ASN A 625 -3.68 8.15 -5.27
CA ASN A 625 -5.07 7.88 -4.85
C ASN A 625 -6.11 8.54 -5.75
N THR A 626 -5.80 9.69 -6.37
CA THR A 626 -6.71 10.37 -7.32
C THR A 626 -7.02 9.54 -8.56
N LEU A 627 -6.10 8.66 -8.98
CA LEU A 627 -6.32 7.71 -10.07
C LEU A 627 -7.10 6.48 -9.60
N ALA A 628 -6.70 5.90 -8.46
CA ALA A 628 -7.32 4.69 -7.92
C ALA A 628 -8.78 4.91 -7.49
N ASP A 629 -9.08 6.02 -6.79
CA ASP A 629 -10.44 6.36 -6.36
C ASP A 629 -11.34 6.67 -7.56
N ARG A 630 -10.80 7.40 -8.56
CA ARG A 630 -11.52 7.70 -9.79
C ARG A 630 -11.80 6.45 -10.61
N SER A 631 -10.88 5.50 -10.64
CA SER A 631 -11.05 4.19 -11.28
C SER A 631 -12.18 3.39 -10.64
N GLN A 632 -12.33 3.43 -9.31
CA GLN A 632 -13.48 2.83 -8.62
C GLN A 632 -14.81 3.51 -8.98
N GLN A 633 -14.85 4.84 -9.07
CA GLN A 633 -16.03 5.54 -9.60
C GLN A 633 -16.32 5.13 -11.06
N GLY A 634 -15.29 4.88 -11.87
CA GLY A 634 -15.42 4.33 -13.21
C GLY A 634 -16.09 2.96 -13.21
N ILE A 635 -15.63 2.02 -12.37
CA ILE A 635 -16.27 0.71 -12.21
C ILE A 635 -17.73 0.85 -11.77
N LEU A 636 -18.04 1.77 -10.84
CA LEU A 636 -19.42 2.06 -10.46
C LEU A 636 -20.27 2.54 -11.66
N ASN A 637 -19.72 3.41 -12.52
CA ASN A 637 -20.43 3.87 -13.72
C ASN A 637 -20.78 2.69 -14.64
N PHE A 638 -19.87 1.72 -14.79
CA PHE A 638 -20.14 0.49 -15.54
C PHE A 638 -21.26 -0.36 -14.92
N VAL A 639 -21.30 -0.51 -13.59
CA VAL A 639 -22.41 -1.21 -12.89
C VAL A 639 -23.75 -0.51 -13.15
N VAL A 640 -23.77 0.82 -13.08
CA VAL A 640 -24.97 1.63 -13.34
C VAL A 640 -25.40 1.54 -14.82
N LEU A 641 -24.45 1.50 -15.76
CA LEU A 641 -24.74 1.24 -17.17
C LEU A 641 -25.38 -0.15 -17.37
N GLY A 642 -24.87 -1.19 -16.70
CA GLY A 642 -25.48 -2.52 -16.74
C GLY A 642 -26.93 -2.50 -16.27
N ARG A 643 -27.21 -1.80 -15.16
CA ARG A 643 -28.58 -1.58 -14.68
C ARG A 643 -29.44 -0.88 -15.73
N LEU A 644 -28.93 0.19 -16.33
CA LEU A 644 -29.60 0.96 -17.38
C LEU A 644 -29.93 0.11 -18.62
N MET A 645 -29.05 -0.81 -19.01
CA MET A 645 -29.27 -1.72 -20.14
C MET A 645 -30.36 -2.76 -19.87
N GLN A 646 -30.45 -3.28 -18.63
CA GLN A 646 -31.37 -4.37 -18.27
C GLN A 646 -32.75 -3.91 -17.79
N ALA A 647 -32.85 -2.73 -17.18
CA ALA A 647 -34.09 -2.25 -16.58
C ALA A 647 -35.20 -2.03 -17.62
N ALA A 648 -36.44 -2.34 -17.24
CA ALA A 648 -37.60 -2.26 -18.14
C ALA A 648 -37.95 -0.82 -18.52
N ASP A 649 -37.67 0.14 -17.64
CA ASP A 649 -37.76 1.59 -17.87
C ASP A 649 -36.42 2.21 -18.34
N GLY A 650 -35.41 1.38 -18.61
CA GLY A 650 -34.11 1.77 -19.13
C GLY A 650 -34.03 1.69 -20.66
N LEU A 651 -32.85 1.35 -21.19
CA LEU A 651 -32.61 1.32 -22.65
C LEU A 651 -33.56 0.34 -23.35
N ALA A 652 -33.81 -0.84 -22.78
CA ALA A 652 -34.71 -1.82 -23.38
C ALA A 652 -36.14 -1.32 -23.59
N GLY A 653 -36.59 -0.34 -22.78
CA GLY A 653 -37.90 0.30 -22.87
C GLY A 653 -37.95 1.56 -23.74
N ASP A 654 -36.80 2.09 -24.19
CA ASP A 654 -36.72 3.33 -24.96
C ASP A 654 -36.96 3.07 -26.47
N PRO A 655 -37.67 3.96 -27.19
CA PRO A 655 -37.89 3.84 -28.63
C PRO A 655 -36.60 3.68 -29.47
N ALA A 656 -35.46 4.20 -29.00
CA ALA A 656 -34.16 4.04 -29.68
C ALA A 656 -33.68 2.59 -29.71
N PHE A 657 -34.20 1.71 -28.84
CA PHE A 657 -33.83 0.30 -28.74
C PHE A 657 -35.02 -0.62 -29.02
N GLN A 658 -36.08 -0.10 -29.63
CA GLN A 658 -37.25 -0.87 -30.05
C GLN A 658 -37.30 -1.03 -31.58
N ASP A 659 -38.05 -2.03 -32.02
CA ASP A 659 -38.46 -2.17 -33.40
C ASP A 659 -39.62 -1.21 -33.75
N GLY A 660 -40.13 -1.30 -34.99
CA GLY A 660 -41.23 -0.46 -35.45
C GLY A 660 -42.59 -0.74 -34.78
N GLU A 661 -42.72 -1.86 -34.04
CA GLU A 661 -43.91 -2.26 -33.30
C GLU A 661 -43.82 -1.95 -31.80
N GLY A 662 -42.65 -1.49 -31.33
CA GLY A 662 -42.38 -1.16 -29.93
C GLY A 662 -41.84 -2.34 -29.11
N ALA A 663 -41.47 -3.46 -29.74
CA ALA A 663 -40.82 -4.57 -29.04
C ALA A 663 -39.32 -4.28 -28.86
N SER A 664 -38.76 -4.67 -27.72
CA SER A 664 -37.34 -4.43 -27.41
C SER A 664 -36.43 -5.26 -28.30
N LEU A 665 -35.40 -4.64 -28.84
CA LEU A 665 -34.32 -5.28 -29.59
C LEU A 665 -33.27 -5.93 -28.67
N LEU A 666 -33.41 -5.80 -27.35
CA LEU A 666 -32.44 -6.24 -26.35
C LEU A 666 -32.96 -7.44 -25.55
N ASP A 667 -32.13 -8.47 -25.40
CA ASP A 667 -32.39 -9.59 -24.49
C ASP A 667 -31.84 -9.22 -23.09
N THR A 668 -32.74 -8.83 -22.19
CA THR A 668 -32.37 -8.40 -20.83
C THR A 668 -32.19 -9.55 -19.85
N SER A 669 -32.30 -10.81 -20.28
CA SER A 669 -32.21 -11.98 -19.40
C SER A 669 -30.79 -12.26 -18.88
N ALA A 670 -29.76 -11.76 -19.57
CA ALA A 670 -28.36 -11.90 -19.18
C ALA A 670 -27.55 -10.67 -19.59
N LEU A 671 -26.46 -10.41 -18.86
CA LEU A 671 -25.49 -9.35 -19.14
C LEU A 671 -24.08 -9.95 -19.16
N PHE A 672 -23.32 -9.61 -20.18
CA PHE A 672 -21.95 -10.10 -20.38
C PHE A 672 -20.95 -8.95 -20.43
N PHE A 673 -19.68 -9.27 -20.24
CA PHE A 673 -18.57 -8.33 -20.39
C PHE A 673 -17.56 -8.79 -21.46
N ASP A 674 -17.07 -7.86 -22.27
CA ASP A 674 -15.89 -8.03 -23.11
C ASP A 674 -14.98 -6.81 -22.97
N GLY A 675 -13.73 -7.02 -22.56
CA GLY A 675 -12.75 -5.94 -22.42
C GLY A 675 -11.42 -6.38 -23.03
N ASN A 676 -10.68 -5.46 -23.65
CA ASN A 676 -9.36 -5.76 -24.21
C ASN A 676 -8.29 -4.83 -23.63
N SER A 677 -7.09 -5.35 -23.38
CA SER A 677 -5.96 -4.58 -22.81
C SER A 677 -6.32 -4.02 -21.43
N GLN A 678 -6.25 -2.70 -21.22
CA GLN A 678 -6.79 -2.01 -20.05
C GLN A 678 -8.22 -2.45 -19.68
N GLY A 679 -9.07 -2.68 -20.68
CA GLY A 679 -10.43 -3.18 -20.46
C GLY A 679 -10.46 -4.62 -19.94
N GLY A 680 -9.46 -5.44 -20.25
CA GLY A 680 -9.26 -6.75 -19.63
C GLY A 680 -8.72 -6.63 -18.19
N ILE A 681 -7.73 -5.76 -17.98
CA ILE A 681 -7.08 -5.55 -16.66
C ILE A 681 -8.08 -4.98 -15.63
N MET A 682 -8.81 -3.90 -15.98
CA MET A 682 -9.85 -3.35 -15.11
C MET A 682 -11.12 -4.20 -15.12
N GLY A 683 -11.34 -4.91 -16.22
CA GLY A 683 -12.48 -5.80 -16.41
C GLY A 683 -12.55 -6.89 -15.35
N GLY A 684 -11.42 -7.44 -14.90
CA GLY A 684 -11.38 -8.42 -13.81
C GLY A 684 -12.06 -7.91 -12.54
N ALA A 685 -11.75 -6.67 -12.13
CA ALA A 685 -12.41 -6.04 -10.98
C ALA A 685 -13.90 -5.77 -11.20
N PHE A 686 -14.28 -5.25 -12.38
CA PHE A 686 -15.68 -5.00 -12.71
C PHE A 686 -16.52 -6.30 -12.73
N VAL A 687 -16.04 -7.35 -13.39
CA VAL A 687 -16.71 -8.65 -13.43
C VAL A 687 -16.86 -9.23 -12.02
N ALA A 688 -15.85 -9.09 -11.17
CA ALA A 688 -15.90 -9.58 -9.79
C ALA A 688 -16.96 -8.87 -8.93
N VAL A 689 -17.19 -7.56 -9.14
CA VAL A 689 -18.11 -6.78 -8.28
C VAL A 689 -19.53 -6.66 -8.81
N ASP A 690 -19.77 -6.77 -10.11
CA ASP A 690 -21.11 -6.57 -10.68
C ASP A 690 -22.06 -7.72 -10.31
N PRO A 691 -23.29 -7.46 -9.82
CA PRO A 691 -24.21 -8.52 -9.40
C PRO A 691 -24.98 -9.19 -10.56
N SER A 692 -24.93 -8.62 -11.77
CA SER A 692 -25.68 -9.10 -12.94
C SER A 692 -24.83 -9.92 -13.91
N ILE A 693 -23.51 -9.75 -13.90
CA ILE A 693 -22.61 -10.46 -14.82
C ILE A 693 -22.24 -11.83 -14.26
N GLU A 694 -22.57 -12.89 -14.98
CA GLU A 694 -22.09 -14.26 -14.69
C GLU A 694 -20.86 -14.62 -15.52
N ALA A 695 -20.68 -14.00 -16.69
CA ALA A 695 -19.60 -14.35 -17.61
C ALA A 695 -18.96 -13.14 -18.29
N GLY A 696 -17.62 -13.16 -18.36
CA GLY A 696 -16.83 -12.12 -19.00
C GLY A 696 -15.68 -12.67 -19.84
N VAL A 697 -15.29 -11.91 -20.86
CA VAL A 697 -14.07 -12.13 -21.64
C VAL A 697 -13.08 -11.03 -21.31
N LEU A 698 -11.90 -11.42 -20.82
CA LEU A 698 -10.77 -10.52 -20.62
C LEU A 698 -9.75 -10.82 -21.73
N GLY A 699 -9.70 -9.95 -22.72
CA GLY A 699 -8.84 -10.04 -23.89
C GLY A 699 -7.51 -9.33 -23.66
N VAL A 700 -6.42 -10.01 -24.00
CA VAL A 700 -5.03 -9.63 -23.68
C VAL A 700 -4.93 -8.97 -22.28
N PRO A 701 -5.41 -9.67 -21.24
CA PRO A 701 -5.52 -9.10 -19.90
C PRO A 701 -4.20 -9.29 -19.14
N GLY A 702 -4.20 -8.85 -17.90
CA GLY A 702 -3.14 -9.08 -16.94
C GLY A 702 -3.49 -8.43 -15.62
N MET A 703 -2.65 -8.65 -14.62
CA MET A 703 -2.73 -8.00 -13.32
C MET A 703 -1.33 -7.67 -12.81
N ASN A 704 -1.22 -7.08 -11.63
CA ASN A 704 0.06 -6.69 -11.02
C ASN A 704 0.79 -5.67 -11.90
N TYR A 705 0.28 -4.44 -11.96
CA TYR A 705 0.92 -3.34 -12.69
C TYR A 705 2.42 -3.19 -12.37
N SER A 706 2.84 -3.36 -11.12
CA SER A 706 4.26 -3.37 -10.72
C SER A 706 5.11 -4.46 -11.40
N THR A 707 4.48 -5.47 -12.00
CA THR A 707 5.12 -6.49 -12.85
C THR A 707 4.94 -6.22 -14.34
N LEU A 708 3.77 -5.72 -14.71
CA LEU A 708 3.39 -5.44 -16.09
C LEU A 708 4.12 -4.23 -16.68
N LEU A 709 4.20 -3.11 -15.95
CA LEU A 709 4.56 -1.81 -16.51
C LEU A 709 5.99 -1.78 -17.07
N GLU A 710 6.95 -2.37 -16.36
CA GLU A 710 8.34 -2.57 -16.84
C GLU A 710 8.44 -3.41 -18.12
N ARG A 711 7.42 -4.25 -18.37
CA ARG A 711 7.33 -5.16 -19.52
C ARG A 711 6.41 -4.67 -20.63
N SER A 712 6.06 -3.39 -20.64
CA SER A 712 5.09 -2.83 -21.58
C SER A 712 5.69 -1.70 -22.41
N VAL A 713 5.63 -1.82 -23.74
CA VAL A 713 6.00 -0.69 -24.62
C VAL A 713 5.06 0.50 -24.50
N ASP A 714 3.83 0.30 -24.01
CA ASP A 714 2.88 1.40 -23.78
C ASP A 714 3.33 2.30 -22.62
N PHE A 715 4.17 1.77 -21.73
CA PHE A 715 4.68 2.51 -20.59
C PHE A 715 5.99 3.26 -20.88
N ASP A 716 6.62 3.06 -22.05
CA ASP A 716 7.87 3.76 -22.44
C ASP A 716 7.80 5.29 -22.23
N PRO A 717 6.75 6.03 -22.68
CA PRO A 717 6.68 7.48 -22.50
C PRO A 717 6.52 7.92 -21.04
N PHE A 718 5.95 7.05 -20.21
CA PHE A 718 5.78 7.30 -18.78
C PHE A 718 7.07 7.00 -18.02
N PHE A 719 7.83 5.97 -18.42
CA PHE A 719 9.17 5.72 -17.93
C PHE A 719 10.11 6.89 -18.19
N ASP A 720 10.06 7.50 -19.38
CA ASP A 720 10.86 8.71 -19.68
C ASP A 720 10.61 9.83 -18.64
N ILE A 721 9.38 9.98 -18.16
CA ILE A 721 9.03 10.95 -17.11
C ILE A 721 9.59 10.49 -15.77
N MET A 722 9.38 9.22 -15.41
CA MET A 722 9.88 8.66 -14.15
C MET A 722 11.40 8.72 -14.05
N GLU A 723 12.14 8.51 -15.14
CA GLU A 723 13.60 8.61 -15.16
C GLU A 723 14.11 10.03 -14.90
N ILE A 724 13.34 11.04 -15.35
CA ILE A 724 13.66 12.45 -15.08
C ILE A 724 13.30 12.80 -13.64
N THR A 725 12.15 12.34 -13.15
CA THR A 725 11.64 12.66 -11.81
C THR A 725 12.38 11.87 -10.72
N TYR A 726 12.62 10.58 -10.92
CA TYR A 726 13.26 9.63 -10.00
C TYR A 726 14.48 9.01 -10.70
N PRO A 727 15.62 9.72 -10.71
CA PRO A 727 16.80 9.30 -11.46
C PRO A 727 17.44 8.02 -10.92
N ASP A 728 17.21 7.68 -9.65
CA ASP A 728 17.64 6.41 -9.08
C ASP A 728 16.69 5.27 -9.51
N PRO A 729 17.18 4.19 -10.17
CA PRO A 729 16.37 3.00 -10.42
C PRO A 729 15.70 2.44 -9.17
N GLY A 730 16.38 2.43 -8.01
CA GLY A 730 15.82 1.88 -6.77
C GLY A 730 14.55 2.60 -6.32
N ASP A 731 14.53 3.94 -6.42
CA ASP A 731 13.36 4.76 -6.10
C ASP A 731 12.18 4.47 -7.04
N ARG A 732 12.45 4.20 -8.32
CA ARG A 732 11.42 3.83 -9.30
C ARG A 732 10.80 2.47 -8.97
N VAL A 733 11.62 1.48 -8.65
CA VAL A 733 11.16 0.14 -8.24
C VAL A 733 10.29 0.21 -6.98
N ILE A 734 10.76 0.93 -5.94
CA ILE A 734 10.01 1.11 -4.70
C ILE A 734 8.72 1.90 -4.95
N GLY A 735 8.78 2.95 -5.78
CA GLY A 735 7.61 3.74 -6.18
C GLY A 735 6.54 2.90 -6.86
N LEU A 736 6.91 2.04 -7.81
CA LEU A 736 5.97 1.11 -8.45
C LEU A 736 5.38 0.11 -7.45
N GLY A 737 6.19 -0.38 -6.50
CA GLY A 737 5.74 -1.24 -5.41
C GLY A 737 4.70 -0.58 -4.50
N LEU A 738 4.91 0.70 -4.13
CA LEU A 738 3.95 1.50 -3.38
C LEU A 738 2.66 1.70 -4.18
N ILE A 739 2.78 2.13 -5.44
CA ILE A 739 1.62 2.40 -6.28
C ILE A 739 0.71 1.14 -6.41
N GLN A 740 1.30 -0.06 -6.54
CA GLN A 740 0.55 -1.32 -6.62
C GLN A 740 -0.47 -1.46 -5.48
N MET A 741 -0.08 -1.15 -4.23
CA MET A 741 -0.96 -1.26 -3.05
C MET A 741 -2.25 -0.43 -3.17
N LEU A 742 -2.25 0.64 -3.96
CA LEU A 742 -3.41 1.48 -4.18
C LEU A 742 -4.19 1.06 -5.43
N TRP A 743 -3.51 0.55 -6.45
CA TRP A 743 -4.13 0.02 -7.67
C TRP A 743 -5.05 -1.15 -7.39
N ASP A 744 -4.69 -2.02 -6.45
CA ASP A 744 -5.45 -3.22 -6.06
C ASP A 744 -6.93 -2.94 -5.80
N ARG A 745 -7.27 -1.71 -5.40
CA ARG A 745 -8.64 -1.26 -5.13
C ARG A 745 -9.50 -1.12 -6.40
N ALA A 746 -8.93 -1.21 -7.60
CA ALA A 746 -9.61 -0.86 -8.86
C ALA A 746 -9.19 -1.69 -10.10
N GLU A 747 -8.43 -2.78 -9.93
CA GLU A 747 -7.92 -3.61 -11.03
C GLU A 747 -7.82 -5.08 -10.65
N ALA A 748 -7.67 -5.98 -11.63
CA ALA A 748 -7.75 -7.42 -11.47
C ALA A 748 -6.92 -8.00 -10.30
N ASN A 749 -5.75 -7.47 -9.96
CA ASN A 749 -4.92 -8.00 -8.87
C ASN A 749 -5.68 -8.12 -7.54
N GLY A 750 -6.44 -7.09 -7.16
CA GLY A 750 -7.21 -7.11 -5.91
C GLY A 750 -8.51 -7.93 -5.97
N TYR A 751 -8.86 -8.47 -7.14
CA TYR A 751 -10.17 -9.07 -7.41
C TYR A 751 -10.11 -10.47 -8.04
N ALA A 752 -8.96 -10.91 -8.56
CA ALA A 752 -8.83 -12.17 -9.29
C ALA A 752 -9.20 -13.38 -8.44
N ALA A 753 -8.82 -13.40 -7.16
CA ALA A 753 -9.21 -14.45 -6.21
C ALA A 753 -10.75 -14.57 -6.07
N HIS A 754 -11.48 -13.49 -6.35
CA HIS A 754 -12.94 -13.41 -6.26
C HIS A 754 -13.66 -13.68 -7.60
N LEU A 755 -12.93 -14.09 -8.64
CA LEU A 755 -13.46 -14.63 -9.89
C LEU A 755 -13.58 -16.17 -9.85
N ASN A 756 -13.61 -16.72 -8.63
CA ASN A 756 -13.75 -18.12 -8.30
C ASN A 756 -15.00 -18.33 -7.42
N ALA A 757 -15.82 -19.33 -7.76
CA ALA A 757 -17.05 -19.68 -7.05
C ALA A 757 -16.86 -19.93 -5.54
N GLU A 758 -15.67 -20.31 -5.10
CA GLU A 758 -15.36 -20.53 -3.68
C GLU A 758 -15.20 -19.23 -2.88
N HIS A 759 -14.89 -18.13 -3.56
CA HIS A 759 -14.48 -16.87 -2.94
C HIS A 759 -15.17 -15.63 -3.52
N ASN A 760 -16.34 -15.77 -4.15
CA ASN A 760 -17.09 -14.65 -4.72
C ASN A 760 -17.31 -13.52 -3.71
N LEU A 761 -17.33 -12.28 -4.19
CA LEU A 761 -17.66 -11.13 -3.35
C LEU A 761 -19.14 -11.14 -2.94
N PRO A 762 -19.48 -10.54 -1.79
CA PRO A 762 -20.87 -10.47 -1.33
C PRO A 762 -21.82 -9.88 -2.39
N GLY A 763 -22.97 -10.55 -2.57
CA GLY A 763 -24.01 -10.10 -3.48
C GLY A 763 -23.74 -10.35 -4.96
N THR A 764 -22.77 -11.21 -5.30
CA THR A 764 -22.42 -11.54 -6.69
C THR A 764 -22.64 -13.03 -7.00
N PRO A 765 -22.99 -13.39 -8.26
CA PRO A 765 -23.13 -14.78 -8.68
C PRO A 765 -21.77 -15.45 -8.90
N ASP A 766 -21.78 -16.77 -9.12
CA ASP A 766 -20.60 -17.48 -9.62
C ASP A 766 -20.14 -16.88 -10.94
N LYS A 767 -18.85 -16.57 -11.01
CA LYS A 767 -18.22 -15.95 -12.17
C LYS A 767 -17.54 -17.00 -13.04
N ARG A 768 -17.59 -16.79 -14.35
CA ARG A 768 -16.78 -17.54 -15.32
C ARG A 768 -16.09 -16.58 -16.29
N VAL A 769 -14.77 -16.73 -16.40
CA VAL A 769 -13.94 -15.79 -17.15
C VAL A 769 -13.14 -16.52 -18.23
N LEU A 770 -13.21 -15.99 -19.45
CA LEU A 770 -12.35 -16.42 -20.56
C LEU A 770 -11.19 -15.43 -20.72
N LEU A 771 -9.97 -15.90 -20.48
CA LEU A 771 -8.74 -15.15 -20.68
C LEU A 771 -8.19 -15.47 -22.08
N HIS A 772 -8.09 -14.46 -22.94
CA HIS A 772 -7.43 -14.57 -24.24
C HIS A 772 -6.08 -13.87 -24.18
N VAL A 773 -4.98 -14.59 -24.33
CA VAL A 773 -3.62 -14.03 -24.28
C VAL A 773 -2.97 -14.10 -25.65
N ALA A 774 -2.16 -13.11 -26.02
CA ALA A 774 -1.33 -13.16 -27.21
C ALA A 774 0.11 -13.54 -26.81
N LEU A 775 0.65 -14.64 -27.35
CA LEU A 775 2.05 -14.98 -27.14
C LEU A 775 2.95 -13.90 -27.76
N GLY A 776 3.89 -13.36 -27.00
CA GLY A 776 4.82 -12.34 -27.52
C GLY A 776 4.25 -10.92 -27.55
N ASP A 777 3.14 -10.66 -26.85
CA ASP A 777 2.52 -9.35 -26.73
C ASP A 777 3.52 -8.30 -26.21
N HIS A 778 3.64 -7.17 -26.93
CA HIS A 778 4.56 -6.09 -26.55
C HIS A 778 3.96 -5.15 -25.49
N GLN A 779 2.64 -5.12 -25.36
CA GLN A 779 1.88 -4.19 -24.53
C GLN A 779 1.49 -4.83 -23.20
N VAL A 780 1.06 -6.09 -23.20
CA VAL A 780 0.63 -6.81 -21.99
C VAL A 780 1.35 -8.14 -21.86
N ALA A 781 2.27 -8.23 -20.90
CA ALA A 781 3.14 -9.40 -20.74
C ALA A 781 2.35 -10.67 -20.37
N PRO A 782 2.43 -11.77 -21.16
CA PRO A 782 1.66 -12.99 -20.92
C PRO A 782 1.75 -13.56 -19.50
N ILE A 783 2.91 -13.45 -18.85
CA ILE A 783 3.12 -13.93 -17.49
C ILE A 783 2.13 -13.33 -16.48
N THR A 784 1.68 -12.08 -16.67
CA THR A 784 0.72 -11.46 -15.73
C THR A 784 -0.69 -12.03 -15.88
N ALA A 785 -1.10 -12.38 -17.10
CA ALA A 785 -2.36 -13.10 -17.35
C ALA A 785 -2.30 -14.55 -16.85
N GLU A 786 -1.12 -15.18 -16.88
CA GLU A 786 -0.94 -16.52 -16.32
C GLU A 786 -0.99 -16.52 -14.79
N ILE A 787 -0.45 -15.48 -14.14
CA ILE A 787 -0.63 -15.25 -12.70
C ILE A 787 -2.12 -15.04 -12.38
N GLU A 788 -2.84 -14.25 -13.18
CA GLU A 788 -4.29 -14.07 -13.06
C GLU A 788 -5.04 -15.41 -13.17
N ALA A 789 -4.68 -16.22 -14.17
CA ALA A 789 -5.27 -17.54 -14.37
C ALA A 789 -5.05 -18.48 -13.18
N ARG A 790 -3.83 -18.52 -12.61
CA ARG A 790 -3.53 -19.32 -11.41
C ARG A 790 -4.31 -18.82 -10.20
N THR A 791 -4.37 -17.50 -10.03
CA THR A 791 -5.02 -16.85 -8.89
C THR A 791 -6.53 -17.10 -8.85
N LEU A 792 -7.20 -17.07 -10.00
CA LEU A 792 -8.64 -17.36 -10.08
C LEU A 792 -8.97 -18.86 -10.22
N GLY A 793 -7.95 -19.73 -10.29
CA GLY A 793 -8.14 -21.18 -10.46
C GLY A 793 -8.63 -21.59 -11.85
N ALA A 794 -8.23 -20.86 -12.90
CA ALA A 794 -8.63 -21.15 -14.27
C ALA A 794 -7.99 -22.46 -14.78
N ALA A 795 -8.63 -23.10 -15.76
CA ALA A 795 -8.01 -24.16 -16.53
C ALA A 795 -7.38 -23.61 -17.82
N VAL A 796 -6.33 -24.25 -18.34
CA VAL A 796 -5.63 -23.82 -19.57
C VAL A 796 -5.88 -24.78 -20.73
N HIS A 797 -5.99 -24.25 -21.95
CA HIS A 797 -5.99 -25.07 -23.16
C HIS A 797 -4.67 -25.81 -23.30
N ARG A 798 -4.70 -27.13 -23.58
CA ARG A 798 -3.50 -27.92 -23.84
C ARG A 798 -3.51 -28.52 -25.26
N PRO A 799 -2.37 -28.49 -25.98
CA PRO A 799 -1.09 -27.90 -25.59
C PRO A 799 -1.16 -26.36 -25.49
N THR A 800 -0.53 -25.78 -24.46
CA THR A 800 -0.59 -24.34 -24.14
C THR A 800 0.04 -23.49 -25.25
N TYR A 801 1.21 -23.90 -25.72
CA TYR A 801 1.89 -23.30 -26.87
C TYR A 801 2.20 -24.36 -27.92
N GLY A 802 2.44 -23.93 -29.15
CA GLY A 802 3.01 -24.78 -30.19
C GLY A 802 4.40 -25.33 -29.81
N ALA A 803 4.81 -26.44 -30.43
CA ALA A 803 6.13 -27.01 -30.18
C ALA A 803 7.25 -26.00 -30.47
N GLY A 804 8.11 -25.74 -29.48
CA GLY A 804 9.22 -24.78 -29.58
C GLY A 804 8.81 -23.30 -29.52
N ARG A 805 7.59 -23.00 -29.04
CA ARG A 805 7.03 -21.63 -28.95
C ARG A 805 7.00 -21.08 -27.54
N THR A 806 7.81 -21.64 -26.65
CA THR A 806 7.97 -21.21 -25.25
C THR A 806 9.37 -21.60 -24.76
N LEU A 807 9.88 -20.85 -23.78
CA LEU A 807 11.09 -21.19 -23.03
C LEU A 807 10.76 -21.93 -21.71
N ASP A 808 9.48 -22.05 -21.37
CA ASP A 808 9.05 -22.64 -20.11
C ASP A 808 9.36 -24.13 -20.05
N VAL A 809 9.79 -24.58 -18.88
CA VAL A 809 9.97 -26.00 -18.56
C VAL A 809 8.63 -26.72 -18.54
N ASP A 810 7.61 -26.10 -17.94
CA ASP A 810 6.23 -26.61 -17.90
C ASP A 810 5.22 -25.53 -18.30
N PRO A 811 4.84 -25.46 -19.59
CA PRO A 811 3.85 -24.52 -20.10
C PRO A 811 2.47 -24.61 -19.45
N GLY A 812 2.04 -23.53 -18.80
CA GLY A 812 0.82 -23.53 -18.00
C GLY A 812 0.97 -24.33 -16.71
N TRP A 813 2.15 -24.21 -16.08
CA TRP A 813 2.45 -24.74 -14.76
C TRP A 813 1.34 -24.39 -13.76
N ASP A 814 0.96 -25.39 -12.96
CA ASP A 814 -0.10 -25.34 -11.95
C ASP A 814 -1.52 -24.96 -12.45
N LEU A 815 -1.75 -25.04 -13.77
CA LEU A 815 -3.09 -24.89 -14.35
C LEU A 815 -3.66 -26.25 -14.76
N ALA A 816 -4.91 -26.52 -14.41
CA ALA A 816 -5.63 -27.70 -14.85
C ALA A 816 -5.86 -27.67 -16.38
N ALA A 817 -5.94 -28.83 -17.04
CA ALA A 817 -6.27 -28.86 -18.46
C ALA A 817 -7.76 -28.57 -18.70
N LEU A 818 -8.08 -27.69 -19.64
CA LEU A 818 -9.46 -27.49 -20.10
C LEU A 818 -10.02 -28.78 -20.72
N THR A 819 -11.21 -29.17 -20.27
CA THR A 819 -11.98 -30.27 -20.86
C THR A 819 -13.17 -29.69 -21.62
N TYR A 820 -13.33 -30.05 -22.90
CA TYR A 820 -14.39 -29.50 -23.75
C TYR A 820 -15.63 -30.42 -23.82
N PRO A 821 -16.85 -29.84 -23.84
CA PRO A 821 -17.15 -28.43 -23.59
C PRO A 821 -16.86 -28.04 -22.13
N SER A 822 -16.31 -26.84 -21.91
CA SER A 822 -16.06 -26.30 -20.57
C SER A 822 -17.11 -25.26 -20.23
N ALA A 823 -17.54 -25.23 -18.96
CA ALA A 823 -18.42 -24.21 -18.41
C ALA A 823 -17.71 -23.30 -17.37
N GLY A 824 -16.47 -23.62 -16.99
CA GLY A 824 -15.68 -22.83 -16.03
C GLY A 824 -14.73 -21.84 -16.70
N SER A 825 -13.99 -21.10 -15.88
CA SER A 825 -12.98 -20.14 -16.33
C SER A 825 -11.84 -20.84 -17.10
N GLY A 826 -11.31 -20.16 -18.12
CA GLY A 826 -10.36 -20.75 -19.06
C GLY A 826 -9.34 -19.77 -19.60
N LEU A 827 -8.09 -20.21 -19.72
CA LEU A 827 -6.98 -19.50 -20.39
C LEU A 827 -6.72 -20.09 -21.77
N ILE A 828 -6.76 -19.24 -22.80
CA ILE A 828 -6.41 -19.57 -24.18
C ILE A 828 -5.27 -18.65 -24.64
N VAL A 829 -4.13 -19.24 -25.01
CA VAL A 829 -3.02 -18.50 -25.60
C VAL A 829 -3.10 -18.59 -27.13
N TRP A 830 -3.06 -17.43 -27.77
CA TRP A 830 -3.03 -17.26 -29.22
C TRP A 830 -1.61 -17.03 -29.69
N ASP A 831 -1.16 -17.87 -30.62
CA ASP A 831 0.14 -17.76 -31.26
C ASP A 831 -0.03 -17.37 -32.73
N SER A 832 0.21 -16.09 -33.03
CA SER A 832 0.19 -15.54 -34.38
C SER A 832 1.57 -15.52 -35.06
N GLY A 833 2.58 -16.16 -34.45
CA GLY A 833 3.94 -16.23 -34.97
C GLY A 833 4.90 -15.15 -34.47
N ALA A 834 4.57 -14.46 -33.37
CA ALA A 834 5.43 -13.48 -32.72
C ALA A 834 6.74 -14.08 -32.16
N ALA A 835 7.70 -13.24 -31.76
CA ALA A 835 8.89 -13.72 -31.05
C ALA A 835 8.50 -14.27 -29.66
N VAL A 836 9.28 -15.22 -29.15
CA VAL A 836 9.11 -15.65 -27.76
C VAL A 836 9.52 -14.49 -26.85
N PRO A 837 8.74 -14.15 -25.80
CA PRO A 837 9.06 -13.05 -24.89
C PRO A 837 10.46 -13.18 -24.27
N PRO A 838 11.14 -12.06 -23.96
CA PRO A 838 12.33 -12.07 -23.14
C PRO A 838 12.03 -12.55 -21.72
N THR A 839 13.04 -13.09 -21.03
CA THR A 839 12.89 -13.65 -19.68
C THR A 839 13.09 -12.63 -18.55
N GLY A 840 13.63 -11.44 -18.84
CA GLY A 840 13.80 -10.36 -17.86
C GLY A 840 12.61 -9.40 -17.78
N ASN A 841 12.71 -8.38 -16.93
CA ASN A 841 11.69 -7.33 -16.76
C ASN A 841 11.70 -6.27 -17.87
N VAL A 842 11.68 -6.69 -19.14
CA VAL A 842 11.63 -5.78 -20.31
C VAL A 842 10.61 -6.27 -21.34
N PRO A 843 9.97 -5.39 -22.13
CA PRO A 843 9.05 -5.81 -23.17
C PRO A 843 9.78 -6.49 -24.33
N PRO A 844 9.13 -7.40 -25.07
CA PRO A 844 9.56 -7.73 -26.42
C PRO A 844 9.49 -6.49 -27.31
N ARG A 845 10.48 -6.33 -28.19
CA ARG A 845 10.56 -5.18 -29.12
C ARG A 845 10.76 -5.58 -30.58
N ASP A 846 11.05 -6.85 -30.83
CA ASP A 846 11.33 -7.38 -32.15
C ASP A 846 10.08 -8.01 -32.78
N GLY A 847 9.84 -7.71 -34.06
CA GLY A 847 8.74 -8.31 -34.82
C GLY A 847 7.45 -7.48 -34.81
N GLN A 848 6.36 -8.13 -35.22
CA GLN A 848 5.02 -7.53 -35.19
C GLN A 848 4.40 -7.79 -33.83
N ASP A 849 3.88 -6.74 -33.21
CA ASP A 849 3.14 -6.83 -31.96
C ASP A 849 1.81 -7.57 -32.15
N PRO A 850 1.61 -8.72 -31.47
CA PRO A 850 0.42 -9.56 -31.62
C PRO A 850 -0.77 -9.12 -30.76
N HIS A 851 -0.68 -8.00 -30.04
CA HIS A 851 -1.67 -7.53 -29.06
C HIS A 851 -3.14 -7.49 -29.57
N SER A 852 -3.35 -7.30 -30.88
CA SER A 852 -4.71 -7.27 -31.47
C SER A 852 -5.19 -8.62 -31.98
N ASP A 853 -4.29 -9.58 -32.14
CA ASP A 853 -4.56 -10.78 -32.91
C ASP A 853 -5.68 -11.66 -32.32
N PRO A 854 -5.78 -11.86 -30.98
CA PRO A 854 -6.88 -12.64 -30.42
C PRO A 854 -8.26 -12.09 -30.81
N ARG A 855 -8.50 -10.79 -30.65
CA ARG A 855 -9.83 -10.20 -30.90
C ARG A 855 -10.20 -10.11 -32.39
N ASP A 856 -9.21 -10.14 -33.26
CA ASP A 856 -9.38 -10.08 -34.72
C ASP A 856 -9.52 -11.49 -35.34
N HIS A 857 -9.30 -12.57 -34.56
CA HIS A 857 -9.37 -13.94 -35.06
C HIS A 857 -10.79 -14.53 -34.95
N ALA A 858 -11.32 -15.07 -36.05
CA ALA A 858 -12.70 -15.59 -36.11
C ALA A 858 -12.98 -16.71 -35.09
N ASP A 859 -12.02 -17.62 -34.85
CA ASP A 859 -12.20 -18.69 -33.85
C ASP A 859 -12.25 -18.12 -32.43
N ALA A 860 -11.56 -17.01 -32.14
CA ALA A 860 -11.62 -16.35 -30.85
C ALA A 860 -12.97 -15.65 -30.68
N GLN A 861 -13.44 -14.94 -31.71
CA GLN A 861 -14.77 -14.33 -31.75
C GLN A 861 -15.88 -15.37 -31.51
N GLN A 862 -15.74 -16.56 -32.10
CA GLN A 862 -16.64 -17.69 -31.87
C GLN A 862 -16.59 -18.24 -30.44
N GLN A 863 -15.45 -18.16 -29.74
CA GLN A 863 -15.36 -18.53 -28.32
C GLN A 863 -16.04 -17.49 -27.41
N LYS A 864 -16.03 -16.21 -27.80
CA LYS A 864 -16.70 -15.13 -27.06
C LYS A 864 -18.23 -15.20 -27.20
N SER A 865 -18.73 -15.77 -28.29
CA SER A 865 -20.16 -15.88 -28.62
C SER A 865 -20.81 -17.16 -28.14
#